data_AF-A0AAW9A4F9-F1
#
_entry.id   AF-A0AAW9A4F9-F1
#
_cell.length_a   1.000
_cell.length_b   1.000
_cell.length_c   1.000
_cell.angle_alpha   90.00
_cell.angle_beta   90.00
_cell.angle_gamma   90.00
#
_symmetry.space_group_name_H-M   'P 1'
#
loop_
_entity.id
_entity.type
_entity.pdbx_description
1 polymer ?
#
loop_
_entity_poly.entity_id
_entity_poly.type
_entity_poly.pdbx_seq_one_letter_code
_entity_poly.pdbx_strand_id
1 'polypeptide(L)'
;MKINQLIANNIKRLNADLPEDKSLGIAGLSGSGKTTFCQTIGEESKKRLVSLLPKADYQYLFPNIMETNFSAIKMEEMPLVLFLGRSSISSNPRSTIGTHTGVFTEIRASIADKFNLSPEVFSFNNELGWCPKCKGRGSNSNVECKACEGKRYNQDVMQYTIELLDKPHTIADINNLSVETILSLAEELHISEAKQLILKNIINMNIGYLTVNRIMGTLSGGELTRLYLAEFMAASENTVIIIDEISVGLDRQTLLKILEQIKQLGYKNQILLIDHSDTVLDITDEQVFFGPGSGKYGGKIVEESPRPQPVFQELNVEKPTETYLFKDLYCRNIQMAEFEIPKNRLVTVTGESGCGKSTLINECVAKDFVKRYPKDKLVTVGQDRNQSITSRSTVATFLDIKQKLNKYSDEIDDIFERSIEDIIDDLPNEDIAHKRLSLLIKLGLGYLTLERKTQTLSTGEFQCVHLVSELFSNTRKPHTLFIFDEPSKGLSQNILNQFIDSLRLILEDETVSIIMIEHNGYMMESSDFIADFGKRISDPVTHLDVVSHNDYYKDKNREDVEVPAHISSTLKQQNGISYLKENHIDYFKNAENIYKGGILKSLSSMARLIYGEYESDTIAPVIAIDLERHLYSQYSFLYEIGGLINHIVAAHPTNKDTKSFDFYNKDNHCPSCSGRLEIEVFDKELVIQNKDVPFWNGLLHPEVMEVLKYYKHDKLKFLFEEIKNELGHDLSKSYNEMTDEEKHTFWYGYFEKSFYDKEGKARRTWVGFNTILGMYMVVSKSDIKEQMKVSKEKIRCPICEGTVLNHQKPLKYENTDIREMINLKVSEVLAIVGDLPVLVKLKSIVGGEMILTKDISLQPREVQVALKMFELEQASFTGYEIVLQNALPFWDNIKGNIESISRNNQVTICDFPNVNETREIIIDKYFTNGKYKKLTYVYEAFGYKKLVTHINKIRKAHPCPFCKGKKVISEENLHDGVFKLTIPCVSCHATGINEEGLKELVEGIDVLTWLTGKVRDVVDESSKAVSDIPIFDRIRELNKRDMMAVYESLEQNN
;
A
#
# COMPACT_ATOMS: atom_id res chain seq x y z
N MET A 1 13.84 -14.41 -14.35
CA MET A 1 12.76 -14.69 -13.37
C MET A 1 12.05 -15.99 -13.73
N LYS A 2 12.02 -16.94 -12.79
CA LYS A 2 11.34 -18.24 -12.97
C LYS A 2 10.21 -18.37 -11.96
N ILE A 3 9.03 -18.73 -12.42
CA ILE A 3 7.83 -18.90 -11.61
C ILE A 3 7.46 -20.37 -11.66
N ASN A 4 7.47 -21.02 -10.49
CA ASN A 4 7.12 -22.44 -10.39
C ASN A 4 5.93 -22.64 -9.47
N GLN A 5 4.95 -23.41 -9.92
CA GLN A 5 3.77 -23.83 -9.16
C GLN A 5 3.00 -22.69 -8.49
N LEU A 6 2.86 -21.55 -9.15
CA LEU A 6 2.10 -20.41 -8.65
C LEU A 6 0.63 -20.79 -8.43
N ILE A 7 0.10 -20.47 -7.25
CA ILE A 7 -1.32 -20.64 -6.91
C ILE A 7 -1.87 -19.28 -6.47
N ALA A 8 -2.85 -18.74 -7.19
CA ALA A 8 -3.49 -17.47 -6.85
C ALA A 8 -4.88 -17.37 -7.52
N ASN A 9 -5.94 -17.17 -6.74
CA ASN A 9 -7.33 -17.14 -7.25
C ASN A 9 -7.65 -18.33 -8.20
N ASN A 10 -7.82 -18.06 -9.49
CA ASN A 10 -8.09 -19.06 -10.52
C ASN A 10 -6.83 -19.69 -11.14
N ILE A 11 -5.62 -19.20 -10.82
CA ILE A 11 -4.33 -19.77 -11.23
C ILE A 11 -4.04 -21.00 -10.37
N LYS A 12 -3.85 -22.16 -11.00
CA LYS A 12 -3.63 -23.46 -10.33
C LYS A 12 -2.31 -24.09 -10.75
N ARG A 13 -1.25 -23.85 -9.97
CA ARG A 13 0.11 -24.39 -10.15
C ARG A 13 0.72 -24.00 -11.50
N LEU A 14 0.67 -22.71 -11.84
CA LEU A 14 1.26 -22.19 -13.09
C LEU A 14 2.79 -22.19 -13.00
N ASN A 15 3.44 -22.68 -14.04
CA ASN A 15 4.87 -22.46 -14.26
C ASN A 15 5.03 -21.44 -15.42
N ALA A 16 5.97 -20.52 -15.29
CA ALA A 16 6.29 -19.54 -16.31
C ALA A 16 7.74 -19.08 -16.18
N ASP A 17 8.44 -18.97 -17.30
CA ASP A 17 9.76 -18.37 -17.36
C ASP A 17 9.63 -17.03 -18.07
N LEU A 18 9.96 -15.94 -17.38
CA LEU A 18 9.88 -14.59 -17.92
C LEU A 18 11.30 -14.11 -18.28
N PRO A 19 11.55 -13.71 -19.54
CA PRO A 19 12.83 -13.13 -19.94
C PRO A 19 13.09 -11.83 -19.16
N GLU A 20 14.36 -11.48 -18.96
CA GLU A 20 14.79 -10.28 -18.20
C GLU A 20 15.23 -9.12 -19.10
N ASP A 21 15.38 -9.39 -20.40
CA ASP A 21 15.95 -8.53 -21.43
C ASP A 21 14.94 -8.12 -22.52
N LYS A 22 13.65 -8.33 -22.26
CA LYS A 22 12.55 -8.04 -23.19
C LYS A 22 11.37 -7.37 -22.50
N SER A 23 10.66 -6.50 -23.23
CA SER A 23 9.34 -6.05 -22.81
C SER A 23 8.28 -7.12 -23.12
N LEU A 24 7.29 -7.26 -22.24
CA LEU A 24 6.26 -8.31 -22.35
C LEU A 24 4.84 -7.73 -22.39
N GLY A 25 4.07 -8.12 -23.40
CA GLY A 25 2.65 -7.84 -23.51
C GLY A 25 1.81 -9.00 -22.96
N ILE A 26 1.12 -8.80 -21.84
CA ILE A 26 0.30 -9.83 -21.19
C ILE A 26 -1.15 -9.66 -21.63
N ALA A 27 -1.62 -10.61 -22.43
CA ALA A 27 -2.91 -10.54 -23.12
C ALA A 27 -3.80 -11.76 -22.81
N GLY A 28 -5.10 -11.66 -23.09
CA GLY A 28 -6.07 -12.73 -22.81
C GLY A 28 -7.45 -12.21 -22.39
N LEU A 29 -8.41 -13.12 -22.20
CA LEU A 29 -9.81 -12.80 -21.88
C LEU A 29 -9.97 -12.12 -20.51
N SER A 30 -11.07 -11.38 -20.30
CA SER A 30 -11.38 -10.81 -18.98
C SER A 30 -11.53 -11.93 -17.94
N GLY A 31 -10.91 -11.80 -16.76
CA GLY A 31 -10.93 -12.86 -15.75
C GLY A 31 -10.08 -14.11 -16.08
N SER A 32 -9.24 -14.09 -17.11
CA SER A 32 -8.34 -15.22 -17.45
C SER A 32 -7.14 -15.37 -16.50
N GLY A 33 -6.89 -14.42 -15.59
CA GLY A 33 -5.83 -14.48 -14.58
C GLY A 33 -4.65 -13.51 -14.77
N LYS A 34 -4.63 -12.68 -15.82
CA LYS A 34 -3.55 -11.72 -16.15
C LYS A 34 -3.16 -10.79 -14.98
N THR A 35 -4.11 -10.00 -14.48
CA THR A 35 -3.89 -9.07 -13.38
C THR A 35 -3.51 -9.80 -12.11
N THR A 36 -4.15 -10.94 -11.81
CA THR A 36 -3.78 -11.77 -10.65
C THR A 36 -2.33 -12.24 -10.74
N PHE A 37 -1.89 -12.76 -11.89
CA PHE A 37 -0.51 -13.21 -12.09
C PHE A 37 0.50 -12.09 -11.81
N CYS A 38 0.30 -10.92 -12.41
CA CYS A 38 1.22 -9.81 -12.30
C CYS A 38 1.19 -9.13 -10.93
N GLN A 39 0.00 -8.99 -10.35
CA GLN A 39 -0.18 -8.48 -8.99
C GLN A 39 0.55 -9.37 -7.99
N THR A 40 0.43 -10.69 -8.11
CA THR A 40 1.13 -11.65 -7.25
C THR A 40 2.65 -11.51 -7.34
N ILE A 41 3.21 -11.33 -8.54
CA ILE A 41 4.65 -11.08 -8.72
C ILE A 41 5.08 -9.79 -7.99
N GLY A 42 4.30 -8.71 -8.17
CA GLY A 42 4.56 -7.43 -7.49
C GLY A 42 4.44 -7.49 -5.97
N GLU A 43 3.46 -8.23 -5.45
CA GLU A 43 3.25 -8.44 -4.02
C GLU A 43 4.36 -9.30 -3.41
N GLU A 44 4.78 -10.37 -4.09
CA GLU A 44 5.87 -11.23 -3.63
C GLU A 44 7.22 -10.49 -3.59
N SER A 45 7.53 -9.68 -4.62
CA SER A 45 8.74 -8.84 -4.63
C SER A 45 8.80 -7.89 -3.42
N LYS A 46 7.68 -7.20 -3.13
CA LYS A 46 7.56 -6.32 -1.95
C LYS A 46 7.66 -7.08 -0.64
N LYS A 47 7.00 -8.24 -0.53
CA LYS A 47 7.02 -9.09 0.66
C LYS A 47 8.43 -9.51 1.03
N ARG A 48 9.22 -9.99 0.05
CA ARG A 48 10.61 -10.41 0.27
C ARG A 48 11.50 -9.28 0.78
N LEU A 49 11.29 -8.05 0.31
CA LEU A 49 12.03 -6.86 0.79
C LEU A 49 11.64 -6.47 2.21
N VAL A 50 10.34 -6.48 2.49
CA VAL A 50 9.79 -6.08 3.79
C VAL A 50 10.10 -7.12 4.87
N SER A 51 10.14 -8.41 4.54
CA SER A 51 10.47 -9.49 5.48
C SER A 51 11.92 -9.46 5.97
N LEU A 52 12.82 -8.73 5.29
CA LEU A 52 14.20 -8.56 5.77
C LEU A 52 14.26 -7.68 7.02
N LEU A 53 13.28 -6.80 7.22
CA LEU A 53 13.20 -5.91 8.37
C LEU A 53 12.88 -6.69 9.65
N PRO A 54 13.24 -6.16 10.84
CA PRO A 54 12.75 -6.70 12.09
C PRO A 54 11.22 -6.80 12.11
N LYS A 55 10.69 -7.86 12.74
CA LYS A 55 9.24 -8.14 12.76
C LYS A 55 8.39 -7.00 13.31
N ALA A 56 8.85 -6.35 14.37
CA ALA A 56 8.18 -5.17 14.91
C ALA A 56 8.08 -4.03 13.87
N ASP A 57 9.13 -3.80 13.09
CA ASP A 57 9.21 -2.72 12.11
C ASP A 57 8.25 -2.99 10.96
N TYR A 58 8.29 -4.18 10.35
CA TYR A 58 7.40 -4.43 9.23
C TYR A 58 5.93 -4.56 9.64
N GLN A 59 5.62 -5.09 10.83
CA GLN A 59 4.23 -5.15 11.30
C GLN A 59 3.64 -3.76 11.56
N TYR A 60 4.48 -2.81 11.94
CA TYR A 60 4.08 -1.43 12.19
C TYR A 60 4.03 -0.60 10.90
N LEU A 61 5.05 -0.70 10.06
CA LEU A 61 5.21 0.12 8.85
C LEU A 61 4.42 -0.44 7.66
N PHE A 62 4.28 -1.77 7.58
CA PHE A 62 3.74 -2.50 6.42
C PHE A 62 2.73 -3.59 6.85
N PRO A 63 1.69 -3.24 7.62
CA PRO A 63 0.82 -4.21 8.28
C PRO A 63 0.12 -5.19 7.31
N ASN A 64 -0.09 -4.78 6.06
CA ASN A 64 -0.85 -5.55 5.06
C ASN A 64 0.06 -6.18 3.98
N ILE A 65 1.35 -5.84 3.90
CA ILE A 65 2.24 -6.36 2.83
C ILE A 65 2.56 -7.84 3.04
N MET A 66 2.56 -8.28 4.30
CA MET A 66 2.87 -9.67 4.64
C MET A 66 1.67 -10.61 4.45
N GLU A 67 0.45 -10.08 4.32
CA GLU A 67 -0.77 -10.85 4.11
C GLU A 67 -0.82 -11.34 2.66
N THR A 68 -0.89 -12.65 2.44
CA THR A 68 -0.96 -13.21 1.10
C THR A 68 -2.14 -14.17 0.93
N ASN A 69 -2.82 -14.07 -0.21
CA ASN A 69 -3.85 -15.02 -0.63
C ASN A 69 -3.36 -15.95 -1.75
N PHE A 70 -2.04 -16.06 -1.91
CA PHE A 70 -1.39 -16.82 -2.96
C PHE A 70 -0.22 -17.66 -2.42
N SER A 71 0.29 -18.57 -3.25
CA SER A 71 1.54 -19.30 -3.04
C SER A 71 2.49 -19.02 -4.19
N ALA A 72 3.59 -18.32 -3.90
CA ALA A 72 4.62 -17.91 -4.87
C ALA A 72 6.04 -18.33 -4.44
N ILE A 73 6.12 -19.31 -3.55
CA ILE A 73 7.34 -19.64 -2.80
C ILE A 73 8.46 -20.17 -3.68
N LYS A 74 8.11 -20.79 -4.82
CA LYS A 74 9.09 -21.31 -5.78
C LYS A 74 9.38 -20.32 -6.91
N MET A 75 9.14 -19.02 -6.69
CA MET A 75 9.64 -17.97 -7.57
C MET A 75 11.13 -17.74 -7.30
N GLU A 76 11.93 -17.83 -8.35
CA GLU A 76 13.38 -17.66 -8.34
C GLU A 76 13.77 -16.47 -9.23
N GLU A 77 14.95 -15.89 -8.96
CA GLU A 77 15.46 -14.73 -9.70
C GLU A 77 14.46 -13.57 -9.64
N MET A 78 14.14 -13.12 -8.43
CA MET A 78 13.15 -12.07 -8.14
C MET A 78 13.77 -10.67 -8.22
N PRO A 79 13.47 -9.86 -9.25
CA PRO A 79 13.86 -8.46 -9.32
C PRO A 79 12.98 -7.57 -8.44
N LEU A 80 13.33 -6.28 -8.38
CA LEU A 80 12.46 -5.26 -7.80
C LEU A 80 11.29 -4.98 -8.75
N VAL A 81 10.07 -5.30 -8.32
CA VAL A 81 8.85 -5.17 -9.15
C VAL A 81 7.94 -4.06 -8.63
N LEU A 82 7.62 -3.12 -9.52
CA LEU A 82 6.66 -2.05 -9.31
C LEU A 82 5.38 -2.34 -10.10
N PHE A 83 4.35 -2.80 -9.40
CA PHE A 83 3.03 -3.07 -10.00
C PHE A 83 2.12 -1.83 -9.92
N LEU A 84 1.71 -1.33 -11.08
CA LEU A 84 0.74 -0.24 -11.27
C LEU A 84 -0.61 -0.82 -11.69
N GLY A 85 -1.35 -1.34 -10.71
CA GLY A 85 -2.72 -1.81 -10.89
C GLY A 85 -3.78 -0.76 -10.57
N ARG A 86 -5.03 -1.08 -10.92
CA ARG A 86 -6.23 -0.32 -10.52
C ARG A 86 -6.45 -0.39 -9.00
N SER A 87 -5.71 0.42 -8.25
CA SER A 87 -5.87 0.53 -6.80
C SER A 87 -6.78 1.71 -6.46
N SER A 88 -7.86 1.44 -5.72
CA SER A 88 -8.63 2.49 -5.06
C SER A 88 -7.80 3.02 -3.89
N ILE A 89 -7.12 4.15 -4.07
CA ILE A 89 -6.39 4.79 -2.98
C ILE A 89 -7.36 5.17 -1.86
N SER A 90 -6.96 4.90 -0.61
CA SER A 90 -7.69 5.36 0.56
C SER A 90 -7.78 6.89 0.55
N SER A 91 -8.99 7.41 0.73
CA SER A 91 -9.30 8.84 0.58
C SER A 91 -8.77 9.66 1.77
N ASN A 92 -7.45 9.87 1.85
CA ASN A 92 -6.91 10.89 2.73
C ASN A 92 -7.02 12.26 2.03
N PRO A 93 -7.90 13.16 2.48
CA PRO A 93 -8.11 14.48 1.84
C PRO A 93 -6.85 15.39 1.89
N ARG A 94 -5.86 15.06 2.73
CA ARG A 94 -4.59 15.76 2.79
C ARG A 94 -3.52 15.20 1.84
N SER A 95 -3.77 14.05 1.22
CA SER A 95 -2.91 13.54 0.15
C SER A 95 -3.30 14.21 -1.16
N THR A 96 -2.52 15.21 -1.56
CA THR A 96 -2.62 15.91 -2.85
C THR A 96 -1.45 15.57 -3.77
N ILE A 97 -1.56 15.87 -5.06
CA ILE A 97 -0.46 15.73 -6.04
C ILE A 97 0.82 16.40 -5.51
N GLY A 98 0.72 17.61 -4.96
CA GLY A 98 1.87 18.33 -4.39
C GLY A 98 2.51 17.66 -3.18
N THR A 99 1.71 17.13 -2.26
CA THR A 99 2.24 16.38 -1.12
C THR A 99 2.81 15.03 -1.53
N HIS A 100 2.28 14.43 -2.59
CA HIS A 100 2.72 13.14 -3.10
C HIS A 100 4.07 13.25 -3.80
N THR A 101 4.20 14.22 -4.70
CA THR A 101 5.43 14.47 -5.50
C THR A 101 6.53 15.17 -4.70
N GLY A 102 6.20 15.77 -3.54
CA GLY A 102 7.11 16.56 -2.73
C GLY A 102 7.25 18.02 -3.17
N VAL A 103 6.65 18.41 -4.30
CA VAL A 103 6.65 19.80 -4.83
C VAL A 103 6.07 20.78 -3.82
N PHE A 104 5.05 20.37 -3.05
CA PHE A 104 4.47 21.21 -2.00
C PHE A 104 5.48 21.56 -0.89
N THR A 105 6.46 20.69 -0.61
CA THR A 105 7.50 20.98 0.38
C THR A 105 8.41 22.12 -0.08
N GLU A 106 8.82 22.12 -1.35
CA GLU A 106 9.67 23.17 -1.92
C GLU A 106 8.92 24.51 -2.03
N ILE A 107 7.64 24.48 -2.46
CA ILE A 107 6.79 25.69 -2.49
C ILE A 107 6.70 26.31 -1.08
N ARG A 108 6.50 25.50 -0.04
CA ARG A 108 6.46 26.01 1.35
C ARG A 108 7.79 26.61 1.77
N ALA A 109 8.89 25.96 1.46
CA ALA A 109 10.23 26.44 1.81
C ALA A 109 10.51 27.80 1.15
N SER A 110 10.25 27.91 -0.15
CA SER A 110 10.45 29.14 -0.91
C SER A 110 9.64 30.33 -0.36
N ILE A 111 8.36 30.13 -0.04
CA ILE A 111 7.53 31.18 0.57
C ILE A 111 8.05 31.52 1.97
N ALA A 112 8.42 30.51 2.77
CA ALA A 112 8.89 30.69 4.12
C ALA A 112 10.19 31.50 4.19
N ASP A 113 11.13 31.25 3.28
CA ASP A 113 12.39 31.98 3.17
C ASP A 113 12.16 33.47 2.88
N LYS A 114 11.20 33.80 2.00
CA LYS A 114 10.86 35.20 1.66
C LYS A 114 10.33 35.99 2.86
N PHE A 115 9.64 35.33 3.79
CA PHE A 115 9.07 35.96 4.98
C PHE A 115 9.88 35.69 6.26
N ASN A 116 11.00 34.97 6.16
CA ASN A 116 11.81 34.54 7.30
C ASN A 116 10.99 33.80 8.37
N LEU A 117 10.13 32.88 7.92
CA LEU A 117 9.26 32.05 8.75
C LEU A 117 9.63 30.57 8.62
N SER A 118 9.05 29.72 9.47
CA SER A 118 9.18 28.27 9.31
C SER A 118 8.30 27.77 8.16
N PRO A 119 8.78 26.84 7.30
CA PRO A 119 7.95 26.16 6.29
C PRO A 119 6.72 25.45 6.86
N GLU A 120 6.73 25.15 8.17
CA GLU A 120 5.58 24.54 8.86
C GLU A 120 4.41 25.51 9.03
N VAL A 121 4.64 26.83 9.03
CA VAL A 121 3.56 27.84 9.03
C VAL A 121 2.70 27.71 7.77
N PHE A 122 3.32 27.35 6.66
CA PHE A 122 2.68 27.24 5.35
C PHE A 122 2.12 25.83 5.06
N SER A 123 2.00 24.98 6.08
CA SER A 123 1.52 23.61 5.92
C SER A 123 0.06 23.47 6.35
N PHE A 124 -0.78 22.87 5.49
CA PHE A 124 -2.15 22.48 5.87
C PHE A 124 -2.20 21.16 6.66
N ASN A 125 -1.05 20.54 6.95
CA ASN A 125 -0.97 19.27 7.66
C ASN A 125 -0.82 19.42 9.18
N ASN A 126 -0.61 20.63 9.69
CA ASN A 126 -0.38 20.90 11.10
C ASN A 126 -1.27 22.06 11.62
N GLU A 127 -1.29 22.24 12.94
CA GLU A 127 -2.12 23.24 13.61
C GLU A 127 -1.74 24.69 13.33
N LEU A 128 -0.47 24.94 12.96
CA LEU A 128 0.06 26.28 12.72
C LEU A 128 -0.57 26.91 11.48
N GLY A 129 -0.70 26.14 10.40
CA GLY A 129 -1.18 26.67 9.12
C GLY A 129 -2.63 26.33 8.77
N TRP A 130 -3.20 25.28 9.35
CA TRP A 130 -4.47 24.74 8.87
C TRP A 130 -5.70 25.57 9.27
N CYS A 131 -6.78 25.43 8.50
CA CYS A 131 -8.08 25.97 8.87
C CYS A 131 -8.60 25.24 10.13
N PRO A 132 -9.00 25.95 11.21
CA PRO A 132 -9.43 25.31 12.46
C PRO A 132 -10.74 24.50 12.34
N LYS A 133 -11.57 24.79 11.31
CA LYS A 133 -12.87 24.12 11.11
C LYS A 133 -12.80 22.81 10.33
N CYS A 134 -11.95 22.74 9.30
CA CYS A 134 -11.74 21.50 8.53
C CYS A 134 -10.40 20.81 8.84
N LYS A 135 -9.56 21.41 9.69
CA LYS A 135 -8.21 20.93 10.02
C LYS A 135 -7.38 20.67 8.77
N GLY A 136 -7.42 21.58 7.79
CA GLY A 136 -6.63 21.48 6.56
C GLY A 136 -7.14 20.48 5.52
N ARG A 137 -8.32 19.88 5.73
CA ARG A 137 -8.93 18.95 4.77
C ARG A 137 -9.57 19.64 3.56
N GLY A 138 -9.90 20.93 3.67
CA GLY A 138 -10.63 21.70 2.64
C GLY A 138 -12.11 21.31 2.49
N SER A 139 -12.52 20.16 3.00
CA SER A 139 -13.90 19.66 2.98
C SER A 139 -14.24 18.90 4.27
N ASN A 140 -15.54 18.80 4.57
CA ASN A 140 -16.10 17.96 5.63
C ASN A 140 -17.20 17.08 5.00
N SER A 141 -17.09 15.76 5.11
CA SER A 141 -18.03 14.79 4.50
C SER A 141 -18.26 15.02 3.00
N ASN A 142 -17.17 15.27 2.25
CA ASN A 142 -17.16 15.59 0.82
C ASN A 142 -17.90 16.88 0.42
N VAL A 143 -18.27 17.73 1.38
CA VAL A 143 -18.80 19.07 1.13
C VAL A 143 -17.70 20.08 1.42
N GLU A 144 -17.52 21.05 0.52
CA GLU A 144 -16.53 22.10 0.65
C GLU A 144 -16.65 22.85 1.99
N CYS A 145 -15.52 23.15 2.62
CA CYS A 145 -15.51 23.83 3.90
C CYS A 145 -15.94 25.28 3.77
N LYS A 146 -17.11 25.63 4.31
CA LYS A 146 -17.63 27.00 4.31
C LYS A 146 -16.76 28.04 5.03
N ALA A 147 -15.84 27.61 5.89
CA ALA A 147 -15.01 28.54 6.68
C ALA A 147 -13.75 29.00 5.93
N CYS A 148 -13.20 28.17 5.06
CA CYS A 148 -12.02 28.51 4.25
C CYS A 148 -12.29 28.43 2.75
N GLU A 149 -13.51 28.09 2.32
CA GLU A 149 -13.91 27.97 0.91
C GLU A 149 -12.95 27.05 0.15
N GLY A 150 -12.65 25.89 0.74
CA GLY A 150 -11.72 24.91 0.19
C GLY A 150 -10.23 25.27 0.27
N LYS A 151 -9.85 26.48 0.72
CA LYS A 151 -8.44 26.95 0.75
C LYS A 151 -7.53 26.23 1.74
N ARG A 152 -8.09 25.52 2.73
CA ARG A 152 -7.40 24.70 3.76
C ARG A 152 -6.61 25.45 4.83
N TYR A 153 -6.33 26.73 4.71
CA TYR A 153 -5.51 27.50 5.67
C TYR A 153 -6.33 28.38 6.63
N ASN A 154 -5.71 28.81 7.72
CA ASN A 154 -6.24 29.87 8.59
C ASN A 154 -6.00 31.27 8.00
N GLN A 155 -6.61 32.31 8.58
CA GLN A 155 -6.47 33.68 8.07
C GLN A 155 -5.06 34.24 8.22
N ASP A 156 -4.32 33.82 9.26
CA ASP A 156 -2.96 34.29 9.51
C ASP A 156 -1.98 33.86 8.42
N VAL A 157 -2.15 32.68 7.83
CA VAL A 157 -1.34 32.24 6.67
C VAL A 157 -1.77 32.95 5.39
N MET A 158 -3.08 33.19 5.23
CA MET A 158 -3.64 33.78 4.01
C MET A 158 -3.25 35.24 3.79
N GLN A 159 -2.64 35.91 4.77
CA GLN A 159 -2.13 37.29 4.62
C GLN A 159 -0.80 37.36 3.85
N TYR A 160 -0.04 36.26 3.77
CA TYR A 160 1.26 36.23 3.10
C TYR A 160 1.09 35.98 1.60
N THR A 161 1.56 36.93 0.78
CA THR A 161 1.45 36.88 -0.67
C THR A 161 2.78 37.12 -1.37
N ILE A 162 3.01 36.40 -2.46
CA ILE A 162 4.15 36.62 -3.35
C ILE A 162 3.65 37.04 -4.73
N GLU A 163 4.40 37.91 -5.39
CA GLU A 163 4.09 38.39 -6.73
C GLU A 163 4.55 37.36 -7.76
N LEU A 164 3.61 36.82 -8.53
CA LEU A 164 3.82 35.86 -9.63
C LEU A 164 2.86 36.25 -10.75
N LEU A 165 3.24 36.10 -12.02
CA LEU A 165 2.37 36.46 -13.15
C LEU A 165 1.78 37.89 -13.02
N ASP A 166 2.59 38.84 -12.57
CA ASP A 166 2.22 40.24 -12.34
C ASP A 166 1.04 40.46 -11.37
N LYS A 167 0.78 39.50 -10.45
CA LYS A 167 -0.28 39.62 -9.44
C LYS A 167 0.08 38.92 -8.12
N PRO A 168 -0.47 39.37 -6.97
CA PRO A 168 -0.23 38.74 -5.69
C PRO A 168 -0.92 37.37 -5.60
N HIS A 169 -0.21 36.35 -5.12
CA HIS A 169 -0.70 35.01 -4.88
C HIS A 169 -0.40 34.57 -3.44
N THR A 170 -1.40 33.99 -2.77
CA THR A 170 -1.21 33.26 -1.52
C THR A 170 -0.76 31.84 -1.79
N ILE A 171 -0.31 31.11 -0.77
CA ILE A 171 0.01 29.68 -0.92
C ILE A 171 -1.20 28.84 -1.39
N ALA A 172 -2.43 29.22 -1.01
CA ALA A 172 -3.63 28.55 -1.48
C ALA A 172 -3.84 28.75 -2.99
N ASP A 173 -3.53 29.95 -3.49
CA ASP A 173 -3.63 30.27 -4.92
C ASP A 173 -2.58 29.50 -5.72
N ILE A 174 -1.33 29.48 -5.25
CA ILE A 174 -0.23 28.74 -5.88
C ILE A 174 -0.56 27.25 -5.96
N ASN A 175 -1.02 26.65 -4.86
CA ASN A 175 -1.38 25.23 -4.86
C ASN A 175 -2.53 24.91 -5.85
N ASN A 176 -3.39 25.88 -6.16
CA ASN A 176 -4.48 25.72 -7.11
C ASN A 176 -4.08 26.00 -8.58
N LEU A 177 -2.83 26.38 -8.85
CA LEU A 177 -2.30 26.45 -10.21
C LEU A 177 -2.12 25.05 -10.79
N SER A 178 -2.19 24.94 -12.12
CA SER A 178 -1.91 23.69 -12.84
C SER A 178 -0.42 23.35 -12.74
N VAL A 179 -0.09 22.06 -12.91
CA VAL A 179 1.31 21.60 -12.98
C VAL A 179 2.07 22.32 -14.10
N GLU A 180 1.44 22.60 -15.23
CA GLU A 180 2.02 23.39 -16.32
C GLU A 180 2.43 24.79 -15.88
N THR A 181 1.55 25.50 -15.18
CA THR A 181 1.85 26.84 -14.67
C THR A 181 2.90 26.81 -13.56
N ILE A 182 2.88 25.79 -12.71
CA ILE A 182 3.90 25.62 -11.66
C ILE A 182 5.28 25.38 -12.28
N LEU A 183 5.37 24.57 -13.34
CA LEU A 183 6.64 24.37 -14.05
C LEU A 183 7.12 25.66 -14.72
N SER A 184 6.23 26.46 -15.30
CA SER A 184 6.63 27.76 -15.88
C SER A 184 7.11 28.78 -14.85
N LEU A 185 6.79 28.56 -13.56
CA LEU A 185 7.18 29.41 -12.43
C LEU A 185 8.28 28.75 -11.56
N ALA A 186 8.97 27.73 -12.08
CA ALA A 186 9.87 26.91 -11.29
C ALA A 186 11.08 27.69 -10.75
N GLU A 187 11.57 28.67 -11.50
CA GLU A 187 12.70 29.51 -11.09
C GLU A 187 12.29 30.46 -9.95
N GLU A 188 11.13 31.12 -10.06
CA GLU A 188 10.60 32.04 -9.05
C GLU A 188 10.16 31.32 -7.78
N LEU A 189 9.69 30.07 -7.91
CA LEU A 189 9.31 29.23 -6.78
C LEU A 189 10.47 28.41 -6.20
N HIS A 190 11.69 28.53 -6.76
CA HIS A 190 12.88 27.78 -6.34
C HIS A 190 12.67 26.25 -6.31
N ILE A 191 11.97 25.71 -7.32
CA ILE A 191 11.72 24.27 -7.45
C ILE A 191 12.98 23.58 -7.96
N SER A 192 13.40 22.49 -7.32
CA SER A 192 14.62 21.75 -7.69
C SER A 192 14.51 21.06 -9.05
N GLU A 193 15.65 20.84 -9.73
CA GLU A 193 15.68 20.16 -11.03
C GLU A 193 15.00 18.77 -10.98
N ALA A 194 15.17 18.04 -9.88
CA ALA A 194 14.52 16.75 -9.67
C ALA A 194 12.99 16.87 -9.67
N LYS A 195 12.43 17.87 -8.99
CA LYS A 195 10.98 18.11 -8.97
C LYS A 195 10.48 18.71 -10.28
N GLN A 196 11.27 19.55 -10.95
CA GLN A 196 10.96 20.03 -12.30
C GLN A 196 10.85 18.89 -13.31
N LEU A 197 11.73 17.88 -13.23
CA LEU A 197 11.65 16.69 -14.07
C LEU A 197 10.35 15.92 -13.83
N ILE A 198 9.92 15.75 -12.57
CA ILE A 198 8.63 15.12 -12.24
C ILE A 198 7.47 15.93 -12.84
N LEU A 199 7.44 17.26 -12.66
CA LEU A 199 6.41 18.13 -13.24
C LEU A 199 6.37 18.00 -14.76
N LYS A 200 7.53 18.00 -15.42
CA LYS A 200 7.66 17.79 -16.87
C LYS A 200 7.13 16.43 -17.31
N ASN A 201 7.43 15.37 -16.57
CA ASN A 201 6.91 14.03 -16.85
C ASN A 201 5.38 13.97 -16.69
N ILE A 202 4.80 14.65 -15.69
CA ILE A 202 3.35 14.76 -15.50
C ILE A 202 2.70 15.45 -16.72
N ILE A 203 3.33 16.50 -17.25
CA ILE A 203 2.86 17.18 -18.47
C ILE A 203 2.95 16.24 -19.68
N ASN A 204 4.08 15.55 -19.87
CA ASN A 204 4.26 14.59 -20.96
C ASN A 204 3.26 13.42 -20.90
N MET A 205 2.81 13.06 -19.70
CA MET A 205 1.75 12.07 -19.45
C MET A 205 0.32 12.63 -19.66
N ASN A 206 0.20 13.81 -20.27
CA ASN A 206 -1.06 14.49 -20.58
C ASN A 206 -1.98 14.74 -19.36
N ILE A 207 -1.38 15.00 -18.20
CA ILE A 207 -2.10 15.34 -16.96
C ILE A 207 -1.57 16.64 -16.31
N GLY A 208 -0.86 17.46 -17.10
CA GLY A 208 -0.33 18.77 -16.69
C GLY A 208 -1.37 19.81 -16.28
N TYR A 209 -2.62 19.63 -16.70
CA TYR A 209 -3.75 20.49 -16.33
C TYR A 209 -4.19 20.34 -14.87
N LEU A 210 -3.80 19.26 -14.19
CA LEU A 210 -4.17 19.03 -12.80
C LEU A 210 -3.47 20.02 -11.89
N THR A 211 -4.11 20.37 -10.77
CA THR A 211 -3.54 21.30 -9.80
C THR A 211 -2.73 20.56 -8.74
N VAL A 212 -1.74 21.24 -8.15
CA VAL A 212 -0.91 20.68 -7.07
C VAL A 212 -1.75 20.37 -5.81
N ASN A 213 -2.88 21.07 -5.62
CA ASN A 213 -3.85 20.84 -4.54
C ASN A 213 -4.86 19.71 -4.84
N ARG A 214 -4.84 19.13 -6.04
CA ARG A 214 -5.76 18.05 -6.42
C ARG A 214 -5.56 16.86 -5.49
N ILE A 215 -6.65 16.41 -4.86
CA ILE A 215 -6.64 15.29 -3.91
C ILE A 215 -6.40 13.98 -4.69
N MET A 216 -5.48 13.15 -4.22
CA MET A 216 -5.13 11.88 -4.85
C MET A 216 -6.35 10.96 -5.01
N GLY A 217 -7.20 10.88 -3.98
CA GLY A 217 -8.43 10.08 -4.01
C GLY A 217 -9.54 10.62 -4.92
N THR A 218 -9.36 11.78 -5.58
CA THR A 218 -10.31 12.31 -6.58
C THR A 218 -9.80 12.21 -8.02
N LEU A 219 -8.61 11.63 -8.21
CA LEU A 219 -8.09 11.30 -9.54
C LEU A 219 -8.84 10.08 -10.08
N SER A 220 -9.11 10.09 -11.38
CA SER A 220 -9.51 8.89 -12.10
C SER A 220 -8.38 7.84 -12.07
N GLY A 221 -8.72 6.56 -12.23
CA GLY A 221 -7.71 5.49 -12.26
C GLY A 221 -6.62 5.71 -13.32
N GLY A 222 -7.00 6.27 -14.49
CA GLY A 222 -6.06 6.61 -15.56
C GLY A 222 -5.14 7.79 -15.20
N GLU A 223 -5.68 8.87 -14.60
CA GLU A 223 -4.86 9.99 -14.11
C GLU A 223 -3.88 9.55 -13.03
N LEU A 224 -4.33 8.70 -12.12
CA LEU A 224 -3.50 8.18 -11.04
C LEU A 224 -2.36 7.31 -11.57
N THR A 225 -2.66 6.39 -12.50
CA THR A 225 -1.65 5.53 -13.15
C THR A 225 -0.59 6.37 -13.86
N ARG A 226 -1.02 7.40 -14.61
CA ARG A 226 -0.14 8.32 -15.33
C ARG A 226 0.72 9.18 -14.40
N LEU A 227 0.19 9.59 -13.25
CA LEU A 227 0.95 10.29 -12.22
C LEU A 227 2.07 9.42 -11.64
N TYR A 228 1.77 8.15 -11.33
CA TYR A 228 2.80 7.21 -10.87
C TYR A 228 3.86 6.90 -11.93
N LEU A 229 3.45 6.76 -13.20
CA LEU A 229 4.41 6.60 -14.31
C LEU A 229 5.35 7.80 -14.41
N ALA A 230 4.83 9.02 -14.29
CA ALA A 230 5.66 10.23 -14.32
C ALA A 230 6.71 10.27 -13.19
N GLU A 231 6.35 9.78 -12.00
CA GLU A 231 7.26 9.65 -10.86
C GLU A 231 8.31 8.57 -11.11
N PHE A 232 7.91 7.39 -11.59
CA PHE A 232 8.84 6.30 -11.88
C PHE A 232 9.82 6.65 -12.99
N MET A 233 9.42 7.44 -14.00
CA MET A 233 10.35 7.96 -15.01
C MET A 233 11.49 8.80 -14.42
N ALA A 234 11.25 9.49 -13.30
CA ALA A 234 12.28 10.27 -12.63
C ALA A 234 13.08 9.44 -11.60
N ALA A 235 12.39 8.53 -10.90
CA ALA A 235 12.92 7.86 -9.71
C ALA A 235 13.46 6.45 -9.95
N SER A 236 12.89 5.69 -10.88
CA SER A 236 13.10 4.24 -10.97
C SER A 236 14.26 3.86 -11.89
N GLU A 237 15.11 2.94 -11.41
CA GLU A 237 16.20 2.36 -12.18
C GLU A 237 16.35 0.86 -11.91
N ASN A 238 16.60 0.09 -12.96
CA ASN A 238 16.81 -1.36 -12.91
C ASN A 238 15.65 -2.12 -12.23
N THR A 239 14.41 -1.71 -12.50
CA THR A 239 13.19 -2.31 -11.93
C THR A 239 12.33 -2.94 -13.02
N VAL A 240 11.47 -3.89 -12.64
CA VAL A 240 10.38 -4.37 -13.48
C VAL A 240 9.14 -3.53 -13.19
N ILE A 241 8.63 -2.84 -14.21
CA ILE A 241 7.44 -2.00 -14.09
C ILE A 241 6.31 -2.68 -14.84
N ILE A 242 5.29 -3.07 -14.09
CA ILE A 242 4.09 -3.70 -14.63
C ILE A 242 2.99 -2.64 -14.66
N ILE A 243 2.40 -2.41 -15.84
CA ILE A 243 1.36 -1.40 -16.05
C ILE A 243 0.08 -2.11 -16.47
N ASP A 244 -1.01 -1.91 -15.71
CA ASP A 244 -2.31 -2.54 -15.97
C ASP A 244 -3.28 -1.56 -16.65
N GLU A 245 -3.74 -1.92 -17.85
CA GLU A 245 -4.76 -1.26 -18.65
C GLU A 245 -4.49 0.24 -18.90
N ILE A 246 -3.31 0.56 -19.42
CA ILE A 246 -2.92 1.94 -19.72
C ILE A 246 -3.80 2.59 -20.80
N SER A 247 -4.35 1.79 -21.73
CA SER A 247 -5.20 2.29 -22.82
C SER A 247 -6.53 2.88 -22.36
N VAL A 248 -6.94 2.63 -21.12
CA VAL A 248 -8.29 2.91 -20.66
C VAL A 248 -8.57 4.40 -20.48
N GLY A 249 -9.64 4.87 -21.12
CA GLY A 249 -10.08 6.27 -21.07
C GLY A 249 -9.14 7.23 -21.80
N LEU A 250 -8.36 6.72 -22.76
CA LEU A 250 -7.46 7.49 -23.60
C LEU A 250 -7.88 7.39 -25.06
N ASP A 251 -7.85 8.52 -25.77
CA ASP A 251 -7.92 8.51 -27.22
C ASP A 251 -6.60 7.97 -27.82
N ARG A 252 -6.66 7.53 -29.07
CA ARG A 252 -5.52 6.93 -29.79
C ARG A 252 -4.30 7.85 -29.83
N GLN A 253 -4.47 9.15 -30.07
CA GLN A 253 -3.33 10.06 -30.22
C GLN A 253 -2.63 10.29 -28.87
N THR A 254 -3.40 10.46 -27.80
CA THR A 254 -2.86 10.54 -26.43
C THR A 254 -2.19 9.24 -26.01
N LEU A 255 -2.78 8.09 -26.34
CA LEU A 255 -2.19 6.78 -26.07
C LEU A 255 -0.81 6.65 -26.72
N LEU A 256 -0.67 6.98 -28.01
CA LEU A 256 0.63 6.89 -28.70
C LEU A 256 1.71 7.77 -28.06
N LYS A 257 1.36 8.98 -27.61
CA LYS A 257 2.30 9.86 -26.87
C LYS A 257 2.75 9.23 -25.55
N ILE A 258 1.82 8.63 -24.81
CA ILE A 258 2.12 7.96 -23.54
C ILE A 258 2.99 6.72 -23.78
N LEU A 259 2.70 5.93 -24.81
CA LEU A 259 3.50 4.77 -25.19
C LEU A 259 4.95 5.17 -25.52
N GLU A 260 5.14 6.32 -26.18
CA GLU A 260 6.49 6.88 -26.38
C GLU A 260 7.18 7.26 -25.06
N GLN A 261 6.45 7.77 -24.06
CA GLN A 261 7.03 8.00 -22.73
C GLN A 261 7.37 6.68 -22.00
N ILE A 262 6.53 5.65 -22.12
CA ILE A 262 6.79 4.32 -21.56
C ILE A 262 8.02 3.69 -22.21
N LYS A 263 8.24 3.92 -23.50
CA LYS A 263 9.46 3.51 -24.19
C LYS A 263 10.71 4.14 -23.57
N GLN A 264 10.65 5.43 -23.22
CA GLN A 264 11.77 6.09 -22.51
C GLN A 264 12.05 5.44 -21.15
N LEU A 265 11.00 5.03 -20.44
CA LEU A 265 11.11 4.30 -19.17
C LEU A 265 11.78 2.92 -19.35
N GLY A 266 11.52 2.25 -20.49
CA GLY A 266 12.11 0.96 -20.87
C GLY A 266 13.63 0.97 -21.00
N TYR A 267 14.26 2.10 -21.32
CA TYR A 267 15.73 2.16 -21.39
C TYR A 267 16.43 1.93 -20.05
N LYS A 268 15.73 2.15 -18.93
CA LYS A 268 16.26 1.97 -17.57
C LYS A 268 15.64 0.80 -16.81
N ASN A 269 14.53 0.26 -17.31
CA ASN A 269 13.66 -0.66 -16.59
C ASN A 269 13.09 -1.70 -17.54
N GLN A 270 12.68 -2.85 -17.02
CA GLN A 270 11.90 -3.79 -17.80
C GLN A 270 10.41 -3.43 -17.76
N ILE A 271 9.72 -3.50 -18.90
CA ILE A 271 8.31 -3.10 -19.00
C ILE A 271 7.42 -4.32 -19.28
N LEU A 272 6.42 -4.54 -18.43
CA LEU A 272 5.33 -5.49 -18.62
C LEU A 272 4.02 -4.72 -18.79
N LEU A 273 3.33 -4.92 -19.91
CA LEU A 273 2.08 -4.26 -20.24
C LEU A 273 0.93 -5.26 -20.18
N ILE A 274 -0.03 -5.06 -19.29
CA ILE A 274 -1.29 -5.80 -19.30
C ILE A 274 -2.31 -4.91 -19.99
N ASP A 275 -2.84 -5.33 -21.13
CA ASP A 275 -3.85 -4.52 -21.83
C ASP A 275 -4.78 -5.41 -22.66
N HIS A 276 -5.85 -4.79 -23.15
CA HIS A 276 -6.77 -5.36 -24.12
C HIS A 276 -6.57 -4.78 -25.54
N SER A 277 -5.86 -3.65 -25.65
CA SER A 277 -5.57 -2.94 -26.89
C SER A 277 -4.39 -3.57 -27.63
N ASP A 278 -4.60 -3.97 -28.89
CA ASP A 278 -3.51 -4.43 -29.76
C ASP A 278 -2.46 -3.35 -29.98
N THR A 279 -2.86 -2.07 -30.03
CA THR A 279 -1.90 -0.94 -30.11
C THR A 279 -0.91 -0.91 -28.95
N VAL A 280 -1.28 -1.39 -27.76
CA VAL A 280 -0.40 -1.47 -26.59
C VAL A 280 0.41 -2.76 -26.57
N LEU A 281 -0.18 -3.86 -27.04
CA LEU A 281 0.47 -5.18 -27.00
C LEU A 281 1.50 -5.34 -28.13
N ASP A 282 1.23 -4.78 -29.31
CA ASP A 282 2.07 -4.93 -30.51
C ASP A 282 3.40 -4.18 -30.42
N ILE A 283 3.52 -3.21 -29.51
CA ILE A 283 4.78 -2.49 -29.26
C ILE A 283 5.72 -3.22 -28.29
N THR A 284 5.29 -4.34 -27.71
CA THR A 284 6.15 -5.16 -26.84
C THR A 284 7.02 -6.12 -27.66
N ASP A 285 8.13 -6.60 -27.10
CA ASP A 285 9.03 -7.53 -27.79
C ASP A 285 8.41 -8.94 -27.88
N GLU A 286 7.61 -9.33 -26.89
CA GLU A 286 7.00 -10.66 -26.80
C GLU A 286 5.63 -10.60 -26.11
N GLN A 287 4.67 -11.41 -26.56
CA GLN A 287 3.32 -11.47 -25.97
C GLN A 287 3.10 -12.80 -25.24
N VAL A 288 2.51 -12.72 -24.04
CA VAL A 288 2.14 -13.88 -23.21
C VAL A 288 0.62 -13.94 -23.10
N PHE A 289 0.02 -15.02 -23.59
CA PHE A 289 -1.43 -15.18 -23.63
C PHE A 289 -1.97 -16.00 -22.45
N PHE A 290 -2.93 -15.45 -21.71
CA PHE A 290 -3.66 -16.13 -20.63
C PHE A 290 -5.04 -16.61 -21.10
N GLY A 291 -5.31 -17.90 -20.91
CA GLY A 291 -6.56 -18.55 -21.30
C GLY A 291 -6.67 -19.99 -20.77
N PRO A 292 -7.34 -20.91 -21.50
CA PRO A 292 -8.10 -20.68 -22.73
C PRO A 292 -9.43 -19.93 -22.52
N GLY A 293 -9.96 -19.93 -21.29
CA GLY A 293 -11.22 -19.25 -20.95
C GLY A 293 -11.06 -18.24 -19.80
N SER A 294 -12.20 -17.84 -19.24
CA SER A 294 -12.30 -16.93 -18.09
C SER A 294 -12.63 -17.68 -16.80
N GLY A 295 -12.39 -17.05 -15.64
CA GLY A 295 -12.76 -17.61 -14.34
C GLY A 295 -12.10 -18.97 -14.10
N LYS A 296 -12.91 -20.00 -13.81
CA LYS A 296 -12.42 -21.37 -13.55
C LYS A 296 -11.71 -22.03 -14.75
N TYR A 297 -11.96 -21.54 -15.97
CA TYR A 297 -11.37 -22.03 -17.21
C TYR A 297 -10.13 -21.23 -17.65
N GLY A 298 -9.76 -20.19 -16.89
CA GLY A 298 -8.52 -19.43 -17.09
C GLY A 298 -7.35 -19.98 -16.27
N GLY A 299 -6.37 -19.11 -16.00
CA GLY A 299 -5.25 -19.36 -15.11
C GLY A 299 -4.11 -20.15 -15.74
N LYS A 300 -4.08 -20.28 -17.07
CA LYS A 300 -3.00 -20.93 -17.82
C LYS A 300 -2.43 -19.99 -18.88
N ILE A 301 -1.14 -20.14 -19.16
CA ILE A 301 -0.51 -19.57 -20.34
C ILE A 301 -0.79 -20.49 -21.53
N VAL A 302 -1.19 -19.93 -22.66
CA VAL A 302 -1.53 -20.63 -23.91
C VAL A 302 -0.68 -20.09 -25.05
N GLU A 303 -0.42 -20.91 -26.07
CA GLU A 303 0.43 -20.52 -27.21
C GLU A 303 -0.28 -19.54 -28.16
N GLU A 304 -1.58 -19.73 -28.36
CA GLU A 304 -2.39 -18.88 -29.24
C GLU A 304 -3.24 -17.90 -28.43
N SER A 305 -3.43 -16.69 -28.98
CA SER A 305 -4.29 -15.67 -28.36
C SER A 305 -5.73 -16.19 -28.25
N PRO A 306 -6.30 -16.29 -27.03
CA PRO A 306 -7.71 -16.66 -26.86
C PRO A 306 -8.65 -15.46 -27.10
N ARG A 307 -8.12 -14.29 -27.48
CA ARG A 307 -8.92 -13.09 -27.72
C ARG A 307 -9.58 -13.18 -29.10
N PRO A 308 -10.91 -13.04 -29.21
CA PRO A 308 -11.56 -12.97 -30.51
C PRO A 308 -11.21 -11.65 -31.20
N GLN A 309 -11.23 -11.69 -32.53
CA GLN A 309 -11.05 -10.50 -33.36
C GLN A 309 -12.31 -9.60 -33.31
N PRO A 310 -12.17 -8.29 -33.61
CA PRO A 310 -13.31 -7.39 -33.77
C PRO A 310 -14.29 -7.89 -34.86
N VAL A 311 -15.59 -7.88 -34.56
CA VAL A 311 -16.65 -8.29 -35.50
C VAL A 311 -17.51 -7.09 -35.84
N PHE A 312 -17.32 -6.53 -37.04
CA PHE A 312 -18.12 -5.39 -37.49
C PHE A 312 -19.47 -5.83 -38.05
N GLN A 313 -20.53 -5.16 -37.62
CA GLN A 313 -21.88 -5.36 -38.14
C GLN A 313 -22.22 -4.32 -39.21
N GLU A 314 -23.25 -4.58 -40.02
CA GLU A 314 -23.72 -3.63 -41.02
C GLU A 314 -24.24 -2.34 -40.36
N LEU A 315 -23.75 -1.19 -40.84
CA LEU A 315 -24.16 0.13 -40.35
C LEU A 315 -25.48 0.57 -40.96
N ASN A 316 -26.26 1.36 -40.22
CA ASN A 316 -27.48 1.95 -40.78
C ASN A 316 -27.13 3.19 -41.62
N VAL A 317 -27.04 2.99 -42.93
CA VAL A 317 -26.70 4.04 -43.92
C VAL A 317 -27.90 4.87 -44.37
N GLU A 318 -29.12 4.55 -43.91
CA GLU A 318 -30.31 5.32 -44.28
C GLU A 318 -30.31 6.70 -43.60
N LYS A 319 -30.84 7.71 -44.30
CA LYS A 319 -30.95 9.06 -43.74
C LYS A 319 -31.93 9.06 -42.55
N PRO A 320 -31.57 9.68 -41.41
CA PRO A 320 -32.48 9.79 -40.27
C PRO A 320 -33.75 10.54 -40.66
N THR A 321 -34.91 10.02 -40.26
CA THR A 321 -36.22 10.65 -40.48
C THR A 321 -36.59 11.67 -39.40
N GLU A 322 -36.05 11.49 -38.18
CA GLU A 322 -36.29 12.35 -37.02
C GLU A 322 -35.00 12.64 -36.24
N THR A 323 -34.94 13.79 -35.57
CA THR A 323 -33.83 14.21 -34.71
C THR A 323 -34.33 14.71 -33.35
N TYR A 324 -33.53 14.54 -32.31
CA TYR A 324 -33.63 15.27 -31.05
C TYR A 324 -32.88 16.59 -31.17
N LEU A 325 -33.52 17.70 -30.82
CA LEU A 325 -32.97 19.06 -30.88
C LEU A 325 -32.88 19.65 -29.48
N PHE A 326 -31.65 19.89 -29.04
CA PHE A 326 -31.33 20.51 -27.76
C PHE A 326 -30.95 21.97 -27.99
N LYS A 327 -31.36 22.87 -27.10
CA LYS A 327 -31.09 24.31 -27.22
C LYS A 327 -30.59 24.90 -25.91
N ASP A 328 -29.83 25.98 -26.01
CA ASP A 328 -29.38 26.78 -24.86
C ASP A 328 -28.58 25.93 -23.84
N LEU A 329 -27.59 25.18 -24.32
CA LEU A 329 -26.79 24.28 -23.50
C LEU A 329 -25.60 25.03 -22.88
N TYR A 330 -25.74 25.40 -21.61
CA TYR A 330 -24.72 26.12 -20.84
C TYR A 330 -24.31 25.36 -19.60
N CYS A 331 -23.09 24.81 -19.59
CA CYS A 331 -22.50 24.19 -18.41
C CYS A 331 -20.98 24.12 -18.50
N ARG A 332 -20.27 24.65 -17.49
CA ARG A 332 -18.80 24.70 -17.44
C ARG A 332 -18.22 25.33 -18.72
N ASN A 333 -17.50 24.55 -19.52
CA ASN A 333 -16.89 24.98 -20.78
C ASN A 333 -17.82 24.79 -22.01
N ILE A 334 -19.05 24.32 -21.84
CA ILE A 334 -20.04 24.18 -22.92
C ILE A 334 -20.92 25.42 -22.98
N GLN A 335 -20.99 26.06 -24.14
CA GLN A 335 -21.84 27.22 -24.45
C GLN A 335 -22.45 27.08 -25.85
N MET A 336 -23.27 26.05 -26.07
CA MET A 336 -23.84 25.73 -27.38
C MET A 336 -25.26 26.28 -27.53
N ALA A 337 -25.52 26.95 -28.65
CA ALA A 337 -26.85 27.44 -28.99
C ALA A 337 -27.80 26.27 -29.31
N GLU A 338 -27.32 25.30 -30.09
CA GLU A 338 -28.06 24.11 -30.48
C GLU A 338 -27.16 22.88 -30.60
N PHE A 339 -27.74 21.70 -30.42
CA PHE A 339 -27.10 20.40 -30.65
C PHE A 339 -28.15 19.39 -31.12
N GLU A 340 -27.89 18.70 -32.22
CA GLU A 340 -28.83 17.77 -32.85
C GLU A 340 -28.35 16.32 -32.77
N ILE A 341 -29.27 15.39 -32.49
CA ILE A 341 -28.95 13.96 -32.39
C ILE A 341 -29.96 13.16 -33.23
N PRO A 342 -29.52 12.38 -34.23
CA PRO A 342 -30.38 11.48 -34.99
C PRO A 342 -31.13 10.46 -34.11
N LYS A 343 -32.44 10.31 -34.31
CA LYS A 343 -33.22 9.22 -33.67
C LYS A 343 -32.99 7.89 -34.39
N ASN A 344 -33.18 6.79 -33.65
CA ASN A 344 -32.98 5.41 -34.11
C ASN A 344 -31.59 5.18 -34.75
N ARG A 345 -30.58 5.79 -34.15
CA ARG A 345 -29.18 5.65 -34.57
C ARG A 345 -28.29 5.44 -33.34
N LEU A 346 -27.14 4.82 -33.59
CA LEU A 346 -26.03 4.75 -32.66
C LEU A 346 -25.10 5.95 -32.88
N VAL A 347 -25.12 6.89 -31.95
CA VAL A 347 -24.32 8.13 -32.01
C VAL A 347 -23.20 8.06 -30.98
N THR A 348 -21.95 8.22 -31.43
CA THR A 348 -20.79 8.24 -30.52
C THR A 348 -20.20 9.63 -30.40
N VAL A 349 -19.95 10.06 -29.16
CA VAL A 349 -19.30 11.33 -28.82
C VAL A 349 -17.87 11.05 -28.36
N THR A 350 -16.89 11.65 -29.03
CA THR A 350 -15.47 11.41 -28.78
C THR A 350 -14.66 12.71 -28.64
N GLY A 351 -13.36 12.60 -28.33
CA GLY A 351 -12.42 13.72 -28.13
C GLY A 351 -11.54 13.56 -26.89
N GLU A 352 -10.58 14.47 -26.67
CA GLU A 352 -9.58 14.35 -25.59
C GLU A 352 -10.18 14.36 -24.17
N SER A 353 -9.49 13.76 -23.20
CA SER A 353 -9.94 13.78 -21.79
C SER A 353 -10.12 15.22 -21.29
N GLY A 354 -11.28 15.48 -20.67
CA GLY A 354 -11.58 16.79 -20.10
C GLY A 354 -11.91 17.90 -21.11
N CYS A 355 -12.21 17.58 -22.37
CA CYS A 355 -12.71 18.54 -23.38
C CYS A 355 -14.20 18.91 -23.21
N GLY A 356 -14.98 18.14 -22.43
CA GLY A 356 -16.37 18.45 -22.11
C GLY A 356 -17.42 17.40 -22.50
N LYS A 357 -17.04 16.22 -23.03
CA LYS A 357 -17.96 15.15 -23.46
C LYS A 357 -19.03 14.79 -22.42
N SER A 358 -18.59 14.39 -21.22
CA SER A 358 -19.50 14.03 -20.12
C SER A 358 -20.32 15.22 -19.63
N THR A 359 -19.78 16.44 -19.71
CA THR A 359 -20.54 17.65 -19.37
C THR A 359 -21.65 17.91 -20.39
N LEU A 360 -21.36 17.79 -21.70
CA LEU A 360 -22.36 17.93 -22.75
C LEU A 360 -23.46 16.87 -22.59
N ILE A 361 -23.10 15.60 -22.51
CA ILE A 361 -24.10 14.52 -22.56
C ILE A 361 -24.83 14.34 -21.21
N ASN A 362 -24.10 14.26 -20.10
CA ASN A 362 -24.70 13.93 -18.80
C ASN A 362 -25.23 15.16 -18.06
N GLU A 363 -24.66 16.35 -18.26
CA GLU A 363 -25.05 17.55 -17.51
C GLU A 363 -25.91 18.52 -18.32
N CYS A 364 -25.74 18.59 -19.64
CA CYS A 364 -26.56 19.41 -20.52
C CYS A 364 -27.70 18.60 -21.15
N VAL A 365 -27.38 17.67 -22.06
CA VAL A 365 -28.35 16.89 -22.85
C VAL A 365 -29.31 16.11 -21.95
N ALA A 366 -28.82 15.35 -20.97
CA ALA A 366 -29.69 14.60 -20.07
C ALA A 366 -30.69 15.49 -19.30
N LYS A 367 -30.26 16.66 -18.81
CA LYS A 367 -31.14 17.59 -18.08
C LYS A 367 -32.14 18.28 -18.99
N ASP A 368 -31.73 18.62 -20.21
CA ASP A 368 -32.57 19.28 -21.20
C ASP A 368 -33.60 18.30 -21.82
N PHE A 369 -33.20 17.04 -22.01
CA PHE A 369 -34.07 15.96 -22.50
C PHE A 369 -35.32 15.79 -21.64
N VAL A 370 -35.15 15.70 -20.31
CA VAL A 370 -36.28 15.53 -19.37
C VAL A 370 -37.27 16.70 -19.46
N LYS A 371 -36.79 17.91 -19.79
CA LYS A 371 -37.63 19.10 -19.95
C LYS A 371 -38.37 19.12 -21.29
N ARG A 372 -37.69 18.79 -22.40
CA ARG A 372 -38.23 18.91 -23.76
C ARG A 372 -39.02 17.69 -24.23
N TYR A 373 -38.63 16.51 -23.79
CA TYR A 373 -39.19 15.22 -24.20
C TYR A 373 -39.78 14.45 -22.99
N PRO A 374 -40.74 15.01 -22.23
CA PRO A 374 -41.26 14.38 -21.02
C PRO A 374 -42.02 13.06 -21.27
N LYS A 375 -42.48 12.85 -22.51
CA LYS A 375 -43.15 11.62 -22.96
C LYS A 375 -42.19 10.48 -23.24
N ASP A 376 -40.91 10.77 -23.48
CA ASP A 376 -39.90 9.78 -23.78
C ASP A 376 -39.25 9.28 -22.49
N LYS A 377 -38.54 8.15 -22.56
CA LYS A 377 -37.74 7.61 -21.46
C LYS A 377 -36.27 7.98 -21.70
N LEU A 378 -35.63 8.56 -20.70
CA LEU A 378 -34.17 8.68 -20.67
C LEU A 378 -33.61 7.60 -19.76
N VAL A 379 -32.62 6.85 -20.24
CA VAL A 379 -31.91 5.85 -19.44
C VAL A 379 -30.42 6.13 -19.50
N THR A 380 -29.86 6.64 -18.40
CA THR A 380 -28.41 6.84 -18.23
C THR A 380 -27.80 5.59 -17.61
N VAL A 381 -27.08 4.82 -18.41
CA VAL A 381 -26.50 3.54 -18.00
C VAL A 381 -25.13 3.77 -17.34
N GLY A 382 -25.06 3.52 -16.03
CA GLY A 382 -23.78 3.43 -15.30
C GLY A 382 -23.47 4.62 -14.39
N GLN A 383 -24.25 5.69 -14.46
CA GLN A 383 -24.21 6.77 -13.47
C GLN A 383 -24.97 6.35 -12.20
N ASP A 384 -24.51 6.81 -11.03
CA ASP A 384 -25.05 6.52 -9.67
C ASP A 384 -24.58 5.27 -8.92
N ARG A 385 -23.29 4.89 -9.03
CA ARG A 385 -22.70 3.91 -8.08
C ARG A 385 -22.86 4.30 -6.59
N ASN A 386 -23.03 5.60 -6.29
CA ASN A 386 -23.00 6.10 -4.91
C ASN A 386 -24.38 6.41 -4.28
N GLN A 387 -25.47 6.48 -5.05
CA GLN A 387 -26.80 6.80 -4.50
C GLN A 387 -27.76 5.61 -4.44
N SER A 388 -27.62 4.60 -5.31
CA SER A 388 -28.53 3.45 -5.40
C SER A 388 -27.92 2.11 -4.94
N ILE A 389 -26.61 2.06 -4.68
CA ILE A 389 -25.90 0.83 -4.29
C ILE A 389 -25.40 0.93 -2.86
N THR A 390 -26.05 0.20 -1.95
CA THR A 390 -25.45 -0.06 -0.63
C THR A 390 -24.28 -1.03 -0.79
N SER A 391 -23.28 -0.99 0.11
CA SER A 391 -22.13 -1.93 0.15
C SER A 391 -22.50 -3.41 0.30
N ARG A 392 -23.81 -3.71 0.38
CA ARG A 392 -24.42 -5.03 0.51
C ARG A 392 -25.12 -5.51 -0.76
N SER A 393 -25.19 -4.69 -1.81
CA SER A 393 -25.89 -5.06 -3.05
C SER A 393 -25.06 -6.06 -3.85
N THR A 394 -25.67 -7.19 -4.23
CA THR A 394 -25.11 -8.22 -5.12
C THR A 394 -25.79 -8.21 -6.48
N VAL A 395 -25.19 -8.87 -7.48
CA VAL A 395 -25.78 -9.04 -8.83
C VAL A 395 -27.24 -9.51 -8.75
N ALA A 396 -27.55 -10.51 -7.92
CA ALA A 396 -28.91 -11.01 -7.78
C ALA A 396 -29.91 -10.04 -7.13
N THR A 397 -29.46 -9.22 -6.17
CA THR A 397 -30.32 -8.20 -5.56
C THR A 397 -30.58 -7.04 -6.51
N PHE A 398 -29.56 -6.64 -7.29
CA PHE A 398 -29.67 -5.53 -8.23
C PHE A 398 -30.60 -5.87 -9.39
N LEU A 399 -30.51 -7.11 -9.90
CA LEU A 399 -31.42 -7.62 -10.92
C LEU A 399 -32.80 -8.01 -10.38
N ASP A 400 -33.11 -7.81 -9.10
CA ASP A 400 -34.39 -8.22 -8.48
C ASP A 400 -34.78 -9.69 -8.78
N ILE A 401 -33.80 -10.59 -8.63
CA ILE A 401 -33.98 -12.05 -8.83
C ILE A 401 -33.71 -12.86 -7.55
N LYS A 402 -33.07 -12.29 -6.52
CA LYS A 402 -32.73 -13.01 -5.28
C LYS A 402 -33.93 -13.74 -4.63
N GLN A 403 -35.05 -13.05 -4.44
CA GLN A 403 -36.26 -13.66 -3.85
C GLN A 403 -36.93 -14.69 -4.76
N LYS A 404 -36.74 -14.59 -6.08
CA LYS A 404 -37.33 -15.51 -7.07
C LYS A 404 -36.53 -16.82 -7.10
N LEU A 405 -35.21 -16.71 -7.00
CA LEU A 405 -34.29 -17.86 -6.96
C LEU A 405 -34.41 -18.67 -5.67
N ASN A 406 -34.80 -18.05 -4.55
CA ASN A 406 -35.09 -18.74 -3.29
C ASN A 406 -36.17 -19.83 -3.40
N LYS A 407 -36.93 -19.89 -4.51
CA LYS A 407 -37.95 -20.92 -4.73
C LYS A 407 -37.40 -22.23 -5.29
N TYR A 408 -36.14 -22.24 -5.71
CA TYR A 408 -35.55 -23.34 -6.49
C TYR A 408 -34.43 -24.09 -5.75
N SER A 409 -34.06 -23.69 -4.53
CA SER A 409 -33.11 -24.44 -3.69
C SER A 409 -33.39 -24.25 -2.20
N ASP A 410 -33.40 -25.36 -1.46
CA ASP A 410 -33.45 -25.39 0.01
C ASP A 410 -32.07 -25.14 0.65
N GLU A 411 -30.98 -25.31 -0.12
CA GLU A 411 -29.60 -24.98 0.28
C GLU A 411 -29.17 -23.68 -0.43
N ILE A 412 -29.27 -22.56 0.30
CA ILE A 412 -29.15 -21.19 -0.23
C ILE A 412 -27.73 -20.88 -0.72
N ASP A 413 -26.69 -21.47 -0.14
CA ASP A 413 -25.31 -21.00 -0.35
C ASP A 413 -24.68 -21.54 -1.66
N ASP A 414 -25.10 -22.71 -2.17
CA ASP A 414 -24.46 -23.32 -3.35
C ASP A 414 -24.83 -22.63 -4.68
N ILE A 415 -26.10 -22.26 -4.89
CA ILE A 415 -26.54 -21.60 -6.14
C ILE A 415 -25.95 -20.20 -6.27
N PHE A 416 -25.84 -19.44 -5.18
CA PHE A 416 -25.40 -18.04 -5.27
C PHE A 416 -23.89 -17.88 -5.46
N GLU A 417 -23.11 -18.91 -5.10
CA GLU A 417 -21.66 -18.99 -5.28
C GLU A 417 -21.25 -19.55 -6.66
N ARG A 418 -22.15 -20.23 -7.38
CA ARG A 418 -21.94 -20.71 -8.75
C ARG A 418 -21.99 -19.57 -9.78
N SER A 419 -21.38 -19.81 -10.95
CA SER A 419 -21.43 -18.85 -12.06
C SER A 419 -22.80 -18.86 -12.75
N ILE A 420 -23.20 -17.76 -13.39
CA ILE A 420 -24.49 -17.67 -14.11
C ILE A 420 -24.61 -18.76 -15.19
N GLU A 421 -23.52 -19.04 -15.91
CA GLU A 421 -23.44 -20.16 -16.88
C GLU A 421 -23.75 -21.51 -16.25
N ASP A 422 -23.30 -21.74 -15.02
CA ASP A 422 -23.55 -23.02 -14.34
C ASP A 422 -24.99 -23.12 -13.80
N ILE A 423 -25.69 -22.00 -13.60
CA ILE A 423 -27.03 -21.95 -12.99
C ILE A 423 -28.14 -21.95 -14.04
N ILE A 424 -27.87 -21.48 -15.25
CA ILE A 424 -28.93 -21.21 -16.24
C ILE A 424 -29.74 -22.45 -16.61
N ASP A 425 -29.09 -23.61 -16.65
CA ASP A 425 -29.70 -24.91 -16.96
C ASP A 425 -30.61 -25.42 -15.83
N ASP A 426 -30.44 -24.90 -14.61
CA ASP A 426 -31.26 -25.23 -13.43
C ASP A 426 -32.57 -24.42 -13.40
N LEU A 427 -32.75 -23.42 -14.29
CA LEU A 427 -33.88 -22.48 -14.27
C LEU A 427 -34.85 -22.68 -15.46
N PRO A 428 -36.18 -22.62 -15.24
CA PRO A 428 -37.15 -22.75 -16.33
C PRO A 428 -37.05 -21.60 -17.34
N ASN A 429 -37.08 -21.91 -18.64
CA ASN A 429 -36.97 -20.93 -19.74
C ASN A 429 -38.01 -19.78 -19.69
N GLU A 430 -39.18 -20.02 -19.09
CA GLU A 430 -40.25 -19.04 -18.99
C GLU A 430 -40.04 -18.01 -17.86
N ASP A 431 -39.16 -18.30 -16.89
CA ASP A 431 -38.89 -17.43 -15.74
C ASP A 431 -38.19 -16.14 -16.18
N ILE A 432 -38.58 -15.02 -15.57
CA ILE A 432 -37.93 -13.74 -15.74
C ILE A 432 -36.46 -13.77 -15.26
N ALA A 433 -36.15 -14.60 -14.27
CA ALA A 433 -34.78 -14.84 -13.82
C ALA A 433 -33.96 -15.50 -14.93
N HIS A 434 -34.48 -16.56 -15.57
CA HIS A 434 -33.83 -17.21 -16.70
C HIS A 434 -33.62 -16.20 -17.85
N LYS A 435 -34.64 -15.41 -18.23
CA LYS A 435 -34.51 -14.40 -19.31
C LYS A 435 -33.44 -13.34 -19.02
N ARG A 436 -33.38 -12.83 -17.78
CA ARG A 436 -32.36 -11.84 -17.36
C ARG A 436 -30.95 -12.44 -17.38
N LEU A 437 -30.80 -13.67 -16.87
CA LEU A 437 -29.52 -14.36 -16.82
C LEU A 437 -29.04 -14.78 -18.22
N SER A 438 -29.92 -15.25 -19.09
CA SER A 438 -29.61 -15.55 -20.49
C SER A 438 -29.13 -14.32 -21.26
N LEU A 439 -29.69 -13.14 -20.98
CA LEU A 439 -29.19 -11.89 -21.58
C LEU A 439 -27.80 -11.52 -21.05
N LEU A 440 -27.52 -11.75 -19.76
CA LEU A 440 -26.17 -11.55 -19.22
C LEU A 440 -25.14 -12.52 -19.80
N ILE A 441 -25.53 -13.77 -20.04
CA ILE A 441 -24.69 -14.75 -20.75
C ILE A 441 -24.42 -14.27 -22.18
N LYS A 442 -25.45 -13.79 -22.89
CA LYS A 442 -25.29 -13.21 -24.22
C LYS A 442 -24.35 -12.00 -24.23
N LEU A 443 -24.38 -11.18 -23.18
CA LEU A 443 -23.46 -10.05 -22.97
C LEU A 443 -22.08 -10.48 -22.43
N GLY A 444 -21.79 -11.78 -22.37
CA GLY A 444 -20.47 -12.30 -21.99
C GLY A 444 -20.16 -12.26 -20.50
N LEU A 445 -21.18 -12.05 -19.66
CA LEU A 445 -21.08 -11.98 -18.21
C LEU A 445 -21.51 -13.28 -17.51
N GLY A 446 -21.53 -14.38 -18.24
CA GLY A 446 -21.92 -15.69 -17.72
C GLY A 446 -21.02 -16.22 -16.60
N TYR A 447 -19.76 -15.77 -16.52
CA TYR A 447 -18.82 -16.13 -15.46
C TYR A 447 -19.09 -15.47 -14.10
N LEU A 448 -19.95 -14.44 -14.03
CA LEU A 448 -20.24 -13.76 -12.76
C LEU A 448 -21.00 -14.68 -11.82
N THR A 449 -20.81 -14.52 -10.51
CA THR A 449 -21.62 -15.18 -9.49
C THR A 449 -22.73 -14.24 -9.02
N LEU A 450 -23.84 -14.81 -8.56
CA LEU A 450 -25.02 -14.06 -8.14
C LEU A 450 -24.80 -13.29 -6.82
N GLU A 451 -23.89 -13.77 -5.98
CA GLU A 451 -23.45 -13.09 -4.75
C GLU A 451 -22.33 -12.08 -4.94
N ARG A 452 -21.77 -11.96 -6.15
CA ARG A 452 -20.75 -10.95 -6.42
C ARG A 452 -21.30 -9.56 -6.10
N LYS A 453 -20.59 -8.83 -5.24
CA LYS A 453 -20.96 -7.47 -4.85
C LYS A 453 -20.89 -6.57 -6.08
N THR A 454 -21.91 -5.74 -6.30
CA THR A 454 -21.95 -4.84 -7.46
C THR A 454 -20.79 -3.84 -7.48
N GLN A 455 -20.22 -3.52 -6.31
CA GLN A 455 -19.04 -2.66 -6.16
C GLN A 455 -17.73 -3.30 -6.68
N THR A 456 -17.66 -4.64 -6.75
CA THR A 456 -16.48 -5.36 -7.26
C THR A 456 -16.57 -5.65 -8.76
N LEU A 457 -17.63 -5.15 -9.42
CA LEU A 457 -17.77 -5.21 -10.87
C LEU A 457 -16.97 -4.07 -11.52
N SER A 458 -16.40 -4.34 -12.70
CA SER A 458 -15.84 -3.31 -13.57
C SER A 458 -16.94 -2.33 -14.01
N THR A 459 -16.56 -1.17 -14.53
CA THR A 459 -17.54 -0.20 -15.03
C THR A 459 -18.38 -0.82 -16.15
N GLY A 460 -17.75 -1.46 -17.14
CA GLY A 460 -18.46 -2.15 -18.22
C GLY A 460 -19.32 -3.32 -17.73
N GLU A 461 -18.82 -4.16 -16.80
CA GLU A 461 -19.62 -5.25 -16.20
C GLU A 461 -20.90 -4.70 -15.54
N PHE A 462 -20.75 -3.64 -14.75
CA PHE A 462 -21.88 -2.99 -14.09
C PHE A 462 -22.86 -2.36 -15.09
N GLN A 463 -22.36 -1.73 -16.15
CA GLN A 463 -23.20 -1.15 -17.19
C GLN A 463 -24.02 -2.22 -17.92
N CYS A 464 -23.45 -3.37 -18.23
CA CYS A 464 -24.19 -4.50 -18.81
C CYS A 464 -25.27 -5.00 -17.84
N VAL A 465 -24.94 -5.18 -16.55
CA VAL A 465 -25.92 -5.57 -15.51
C VAL A 465 -27.06 -4.54 -15.39
N HIS A 466 -26.73 -3.24 -15.46
CA HIS A 466 -27.69 -2.15 -15.42
C HIS A 466 -28.57 -2.09 -16.67
N LEU A 467 -27.99 -2.29 -17.85
CA LEU A 467 -28.72 -2.41 -19.11
C LEU A 467 -29.75 -3.53 -19.05
N VAL A 468 -29.36 -4.73 -18.59
CA VAL A 468 -30.30 -5.85 -18.41
C VAL A 468 -31.41 -5.49 -17.42
N SER A 469 -31.10 -4.82 -16.31
CA SER A 469 -32.14 -4.38 -15.36
C SER A 469 -33.18 -3.46 -16.03
N GLU A 470 -32.73 -2.52 -16.86
CA GLU A 470 -33.59 -1.51 -17.50
C GLU A 470 -34.40 -2.05 -18.67
N LEU A 471 -33.84 -2.96 -19.50
CA LEU A 471 -34.55 -3.56 -20.63
C LEU A 471 -35.77 -4.39 -20.19
N PHE A 472 -35.72 -4.98 -18.99
CA PHE A 472 -36.83 -5.74 -18.42
C PHE A 472 -37.72 -4.91 -17.48
N SER A 473 -37.61 -3.56 -17.50
CA SER A 473 -38.48 -2.67 -16.75
C SER A 473 -39.78 -2.42 -17.53
N ASN A 474 -40.91 -2.90 -17.01
CA ASN A 474 -42.23 -2.72 -17.64
C ASN A 474 -42.65 -1.24 -17.68
N THR A 475 -42.26 -0.51 -18.71
CA THR A 475 -42.69 0.89 -18.93
C THR A 475 -43.21 1.08 -20.35
N ARG A 476 -44.50 1.43 -20.45
CA ARG A 476 -45.20 1.77 -21.70
C ARG A 476 -44.85 3.20 -22.15
N LYS A 477 -43.61 3.48 -22.52
CA LYS A 477 -43.22 4.79 -23.11
C LYS A 477 -42.89 4.63 -24.62
N PRO A 478 -43.24 5.61 -25.47
CA PRO A 478 -43.20 5.50 -26.93
C PRO A 478 -41.81 5.64 -27.55
N HIS A 479 -40.84 6.28 -26.90
CA HIS A 479 -39.43 6.34 -27.34
C HIS A 479 -38.49 6.30 -26.14
N THR A 480 -37.34 5.65 -26.30
CA THR A 480 -36.31 5.53 -25.26
C THR A 480 -34.95 5.97 -25.78
N LEU A 481 -34.31 6.91 -25.08
CA LEU A 481 -32.93 7.33 -25.32
C LEU A 481 -32.01 6.70 -24.27
N PHE A 482 -31.08 5.85 -24.70
CA PHE A 482 -30.02 5.32 -23.86
C PHE A 482 -28.76 6.18 -23.96
N ILE A 483 -28.16 6.50 -22.82
CA ILE A 483 -26.86 7.16 -22.72
C ILE A 483 -25.88 6.20 -22.03
N PHE A 484 -24.79 5.86 -22.72
CA PHE A 484 -23.68 5.10 -22.16
C PHE A 484 -22.45 6.00 -22.01
N ASP A 485 -21.80 5.94 -20.84
CA ASP A 485 -20.58 6.71 -20.56
C ASP A 485 -19.38 5.75 -20.46
N GLU A 486 -18.52 5.73 -21.50
CA GLU A 486 -17.38 4.82 -21.65
C GLU A 486 -17.73 3.32 -21.46
N PRO A 487 -18.71 2.75 -22.21
CA PRO A 487 -19.12 1.35 -22.05
C PRO A 487 -18.01 0.33 -22.31
N SER A 488 -17.00 0.66 -23.13
CA SER A 488 -15.89 -0.25 -23.42
C SER A 488 -14.94 -0.48 -22.23
N LYS A 489 -15.06 0.35 -21.19
CA LYS A 489 -14.12 0.43 -20.08
C LYS A 489 -14.06 -0.88 -19.29
N GLY A 490 -12.92 -1.56 -19.42
CA GLY A 490 -12.65 -2.83 -18.74
C GLY A 490 -13.42 -4.01 -19.32
N LEU A 491 -13.86 -3.93 -20.59
CA LEU A 491 -14.45 -5.03 -21.34
C LEU A 491 -13.45 -5.61 -22.34
N SER A 492 -13.42 -6.94 -22.44
CA SER A 492 -12.63 -7.64 -23.47
C SER A 492 -13.32 -7.62 -24.83
N GLN A 493 -12.57 -7.82 -25.92
CA GLN A 493 -13.12 -7.82 -27.28
C GLN A 493 -14.31 -8.76 -27.49
N ASN A 494 -14.33 -9.95 -26.84
CA ASN A 494 -15.49 -10.85 -26.90
C ASN A 494 -16.78 -10.17 -26.40
N ILE A 495 -16.66 -9.51 -25.25
CA ILE A 495 -17.77 -8.80 -24.61
C ILE A 495 -18.14 -7.58 -25.45
N LEU A 496 -17.17 -6.85 -26.02
CA LEU A 496 -17.46 -5.72 -26.93
C LEU A 496 -18.23 -6.18 -28.17
N ASN A 497 -17.83 -7.30 -28.79
CA ASN A 497 -18.54 -7.88 -29.93
C ASN A 497 -19.99 -8.20 -29.56
N GLN A 498 -20.20 -8.89 -28.45
CA GLN A 498 -21.52 -9.24 -27.92
C GLN A 498 -22.36 -8.03 -27.49
N PHE A 499 -21.71 -7.01 -26.95
CA PHE A 499 -22.34 -5.78 -26.52
C PHE A 499 -22.86 -5.00 -27.74
N ILE A 500 -22.03 -4.79 -28.77
CA ILE A 500 -22.45 -4.16 -30.03
C ILE A 500 -23.57 -4.96 -30.69
N ASP A 501 -23.47 -6.29 -30.74
CA ASP A 501 -24.53 -7.16 -31.26
C ASP A 501 -25.85 -6.95 -30.53
N SER A 502 -25.80 -6.88 -29.19
CA SER A 502 -26.98 -6.60 -28.38
C SER A 502 -27.54 -5.19 -28.61
N LEU A 503 -26.69 -4.16 -28.74
CA LEU A 503 -27.14 -2.80 -29.04
C LEU A 503 -27.81 -2.72 -30.41
N ARG A 504 -27.30 -3.45 -31.40
CA ARG A 504 -27.86 -3.51 -32.75
C ARG A 504 -29.22 -4.20 -32.77
N LEU A 505 -29.37 -5.31 -32.06
CA LEU A 505 -30.67 -5.96 -31.84
C LEU A 505 -31.68 -5.04 -31.14
N ILE A 506 -31.23 -4.22 -30.18
CA ILE A 506 -32.10 -3.25 -29.50
C ILE A 506 -32.51 -2.10 -30.45
N LEU A 507 -31.64 -1.69 -31.36
CA LEU A 507 -31.91 -0.64 -32.34
C LEU A 507 -32.85 -1.07 -33.49
N GLU A 508 -33.15 -2.38 -33.63
CA GLU A 508 -34.24 -2.85 -34.52
C GLU A 508 -35.61 -2.29 -34.10
N ASP A 509 -35.77 -1.93 -32.82
CA ASP A 509 -36.93 -1.16 -32.36
C ASP A 509 -36.77 0.31 -32.76
N GLU A 510 -37.58 0.77 -33.72
CA GLU A 510 -37.62 2.15 -34.22
C GLU A 510 -37.82 3.19 -33.09
N THR A 511 -38.31 2.76 -31.93
CA THR A 511 -38.52 3.63 -30.77
C THR A 511 -37.27 3.91 -29.95
N VAL A 512 -36.17 3.18 -30.17
CA VAL A 512 -34.95 3.28 -29.37
C VAL A 512 -33.87 4.09 -30.07
N SER A 513 -33.19 4.97 -29.33
CA SER A 513 -32.00 5.72 -29.78
C SER A 513 -30.88 5.55 -28.77
N ILE A 514 -29.62 5.52 -29.23
CA ILE A 514 -28.47 5.25 -28.35
C ILE A 514 -27.37 6.29 -28.57
N ILE A 515 -26.91 6.88 -27.47
CA ILE A 515 -25.73 7.76 -27.43
C ILE A 515 -24.67 7.08 -26.57
N MET A 516 -23.43 7.09 -27.04
CA MET A 516 -22.29 6.61 -26.27
C MET A 516 -21.21 7.70 -26.21
N ILE A 517 -20.61 7.93 -25.05
CA ILE A 517 -19.33 8.63 -24.96
C ILE A 517 -18.25 7.57 -25.11
N GLU A 518 -17.39 7.67 -26.12
CA GLU A 518 -16.35 6.66 -26.33
C GLU A 518 -15.03 7.09 -26.94
N HIS A 519 -13.99 6.28 -26.67
CA HIS A 519 -12.64 6.39 -27.24
C HIS A 519 -12.15 5.13 -27.96
N ASN A 520 -12.77 3.97 -27.73
CA ASN A 520 -12.37 2.72 -28.36
C ASN A 520 -12.69 2.74 -29.87
N GLY A 521 -11.67 2.45 -30.68
CA GLY A 521 -11.78 2.47 -32.14
C GLY A 521 -12.87 1.54 -32.67
N TYR A 522 -12.98 0.31 -32.14
CA TYR A 522 -14.01 -0.65 -32.55
C TYR A 522 -15.43 -0.15 -32.26
N MET A 523 -15.67 0.46 -31.10
CA MET A 523 -16.98 1.05 -30.76
C MET A 523 -17.32 2.24 -31.66
N MET A 524 -16.35 3.10 -31.95
CA MET A 524 -16.52 4.23 -32.87
C MET A 524 -16.80 3.76 -34.30
N GLU A 525 -16.05 2.77 -34.79
CA GLU A 525 -16.26 2.16 -36.10
C GLU A 525 -17.61 1.45 -36.20
N SER A 526 -18.14 0.96 -35.08
CA SER A 526 -19.47 0.38 -35.00
C SER A 526 -20.60 1.42 -34.92
N SER A 527 -20.31 2.72 -34.91
CA SER A 527 -21.32 3.80 -34.76
C SER A 527 -21.81 4.32 -36.10
N ASP A 528 -23.08 4.75 -36.16
CA ASP A 528 -23.68 5.31 -37.38
C ASP A 528 -23.30 6.77 -37.58
N PHE A 529 -23.21 7.52 -36.47
CA PHE A 529 -22.83 8.94 -36.44
C PHE A 529 -21.79 9.21 -35.35
N ILE A 530 -20.93 10.19 -35.59
CA ILE A 530 -19.84 10.57 -34.68
C ILE A 530 -19.86 12.09 -34.44
N ALA A 531 -19.70 12.50 -33.19
CA ALA A 531 -19.50 13.89 -32.78
C ALA A 531 -18.14 14.00 -32.08
N ASP A 532 -17.18 14.69 -32.70
CA ASP A 532 -15.79 14.73 -32.23
C ASP A 532 -15.41 16.11 -31.71
N PHE A 533 -15.11 16.21 -30.41
CA PHE A 533 -14.61 17.44 -29.80
C PHE A 533 -13.18 17.79 -30.22
N GLY A 534 -12.42 16.84 -30.75
CA GLY A 534 -10.99 17.00 -31.04
C GLY A 534 -10.16 17.22 -29.76
N LYS A 535 -9.18 18.11 -29.87
CA LYS A 535 -8.25 18.45 -28.78
C LYS A 535 -8.90 19.38 -27.78
N ARG A 536 -8.39 19.36 -26.54
CA ARG A 536 -8.80 20.32 -25.52
C ARG A 536 -8.44 21.74 -25.93
N ILE A 537 -9.41 22.65 -25.83
CA ILE A 537 -9.24 24.09 -26.02
C ILE A 537 -9.60 24.84 -24.74
N SER A 538 -8.99 26.01 -24.52
CA SER A 538 -9.27 26.87 -23.36
C SER A 538 -10.60 27.62 -23.51
N ASP A 539 -11.00 27.90 -24.74
CA ASP A 539 -12.23 28.63 -25.04
C ASP A 539 -13.47 27.73 -24.87
N PRO A 540 -14.63 28.31 -24.54
CA PRO A 540 -15.86 27.55 -24.46
C PRO A 540 -16.23 26.93 -25.81
N VAL A 541 -16.73 25.69 -25.77
CA VAL A 541 -17.21 24.99 -26.96
C VAL A 541 -18.58 25.53 -27.34
N THR A 542 -18.66 26.17 -28.51
CA THR A 542 -19.88 26.85 -29.00
C THR A 542 -20.63 26.06 -30.06
N HIS A 543 -19.97 25.14 -30.76
CA HIS A 543 -20.52 24.33 -31.83
C HIS A 543 -19.88 22.94 -31.84
N LEU A 544 -20.63 21.91 -32.23
CA LEU A 544 -20.15 20.55 -32.42
C LEU A 544 -20.98 19.85 -33.50
N ASP A 545 -20.32 19.43 -34.58
CA ASP A 545 -20.97 18.74 -35.69
C ASP A 545 -21.18 17.25 -35.37
N VAL A 546 -22.35 16.73 -35.74
CA VAL A 546 -22.65 15.29 -35.74
C VAL A 546 -22.60 14.81 -37.18
N VAL A 547 -21.52 14.13 -37.54
CA VAL A 547 -21.25 13.69 -38.91
C VAL A 547 -21.53 12.20 -39.09
N SER A 548 -21.83 11.77 -40.32
CA SER A 548 -22.00 10.35 -40.62
C SER A 548 -20.68 9.60 -40.46
N HIS A 549 -20.74 8.30 -40.11
CA HIS A 549 -19.56 7.43 -40.03
C HIS A 549 -18.64 7.57 -41.25
N ASN A 550 -19.22 7.50 -42.45
CA ASN A 550 -18.47 7.55 -43.70
C ASN A 550 -17.77 8.89 -43.92
N ASP A 551 -18.37 10.00 -43.48
CA ASP A 551 -17.76 11.32 -43.64
C ASP A 551 -16.63 11.51 -42.63
N TYR A 552 -16.80 11.05 -41.39
CA TYR A 552 -15.76 11.09 -40.36
C TYR A 552 -14.48 10.35 -40.77
N TYR A 553 -14.59 9.10 -41.23
CA TYR A 553 -13.41 8.29 -41.58
C TYR A 553 -12.78 8.67 -42.94
N LYS A 554 -13.52 9.33 -43.84
CA LYS A 554 -12.93 9.91 -45.06
C LYS A 554 -11.93 11.02 -44.75
N ASP A 555 -12.24 11.87 -43.77
CA ASP A 555 -11.38 12.99 -43.39
C ASP A 555 -10.21 12.53 -42.51
N LYS A 556 -10.40 11.49 -41.69
CA LYS A 556 -9.38 10.97 -40.76
C LYS A 556 -8.29 10.12 -41.40
N ASN A 557 -8.58 9.41 -42.50
CA ASN A 557 -7.61 8.60 -43.26
C ASN A 557 -6.48 9.40 -43.97
N ARG A 558 -6.38 10.72 -43.72
CA ARG A 558 -5.26 11.58 -44.17
C ARG A 558 -4.19 11.84 -43.11
N GLU A 559 -4.44 11.51 -41.84
CA GLU A 559 -3.46 11.66 -40.76
C GLU A 559 -2.83 10.29 -40.42
N ASP A 560 -1.81 9.88 -41.19
CA ASP A 560 -0.95 8.77 -40.80
C ASP A 560 -0.09 9.20 -39.61
N VAL A 561 -0.51 8.85 -38.39
CA VAL A 561 0.33 8.96 -37.21
C VAL A 561 1.13 7.66 -37.09
N GLU A 562 2.46 7.77 -37.20
CA GLU A 562 3.37 6.65 -37.03
C GLU A 562 3.15 5.96 -35.67
N VAL A 563 2.98 4.64 -35.69
CA VAL A 563 2.94 3.83 -34.47
C VAL A 563 4.35 3.82 -33.87
N PRO A 564 4.51 4.03 -32.54
CA PRO A 564 5.80 4.00 -31.89
C PRO A 564 6.55 2.69 -32.16
N ALA A 565 7.87 2.76 -32.37
CA ALA A 565 8.71 1.56 -32.47
C ALA A 565 8.70 0.76 -31.14
N HIS A 566 9.03 -0.53 -31.19
CA HIS A 566 9.02 -1.44 -30.04
C HIS A 566 9.70 -0.86 -28.77
N ILE A 567 9.14 -1.20 -27.60
CA ILE A 567 9.71 -0.87 -26.29
C ILE A 567 10.88 -1.81 -26.02
N SER A 568 12.10 -1.37 -26.32
CA SER A 568 13.29 -2.07 -25.83
C SER A 568 13.37 -1.90 -24.32
N SER A 569 13.53 -3.01 -23.60
CA SER A 569 13.63 -2.99 -22.13
C SER A 569 14.66 -3.99 -21.66
N THR A 570 15.57 -3.61 -20.77
CA THR A 570 16.62 -4.51 -20.28
C THR A 570 16.95 -4.23 -18.82
N LEU A 571 16.99 -5.28 -18.00
CA LEU A 571 17.57 -5.19 -16.67
C LEU A 571 19.10 -5.29 -16.73
N LYS A 572 19.77 -4.38 -16.02
CA LYS A 572 21.22 -4.45 -15.80
C LYS A 572 21.50 -5.60 -14.85
N GLN A 573 22.20 -6.62 -15.35
CA GLN A 573 22.74 -7.67 -14.48
C GLN A 573 23.90 -7.12 -13.66
N GLN A 574 23.90 -7.45 -12.37
CA GLN A 574 24.93 -7.09 -11.41
C GLN A 574 25.35 -8.35 -10.68
N ASN A 575 26.64 -8.69 -10.68
CA ASN A 575 27.15 -9.87 -10.02
C ASN A 575 28.57 -9.66 -9.48
N GLY A 576 28.93 -10.47 -8.49
CA GLY A 576 30.25 -10.47 -7.88
C GLY A 576 30.31 -9.84 -6.50
N ILE A 577 31.52 -9.81 -5.95
CA ILE A 577 31.81 -9.30 -4.61
C ILE A 577 32.79 -8.13 -4.75
N SER A 578 32.40 -6.98 -4.21
CA SER A 578 33.21 -5.77 -4.15
C SER A 578 33.58 -5.48 -2.71
N TYR A 579 34.86 -5.18 -2.47
CA TYR A 579 35.35 -4.74 -1.17
C TYR A 579 35.67 -3.25 -1.28
N LEU A 580 34.90 -2.43 -0.58
CA LEU A 580 35.14 -1.00 -0.59
C LEU A 580 36.45 -0.69 0.15
N LYS A 581 37.27 0.22 -0.39
CA LYS A 581 38.59 0.56 0.17
C LYS A 581 38.56 1.82 1.03
N GLU A 582 37.68 2.77 0.72
CA GLU A 582 37.56 4.09 1.35
C GLU A 582 36.07 4.49 1.43
N ASN A 583 35.73 5.48 2.27
CA ASN A 583 34.35 6.01 2.40
C ASN A 583 33.25 5.00 2.79
N HIS A 584 33.60 3.92 3.50
CA HIS A 584 32.68 2.87 3.97
C HIS A 584 31.39 3.38 4.61
N ILE A 585 31.51 4.40 5.47
CA ILE A 585 30.36 4.97 6.19
C ILE A 585 29.42 5.70 5.24
N ASP A 586 29.95 6.60 4.41
CA ASP A 586 29.14 7.43 3.52
C ASP A 586 28.51 6.62 2.40
N TYR A 587 29.23 5.61 1.89
CA TYR A 587 28.67 4.66 0.93
C TYR A 587 27.51 3.87 1.52
N PHE A 588 27.68 3.32 2.73
CA PHE A 588 26.61 2.59 3.41
C PHE A 588 25.40 3.49 3.71
N LYS A 589 25.63 4.73 4.17
CA LYS A 589 24.55 5.71 4.39
C LYS A 589 23.79 6.02 3.10
N ASN A 590 24.50 6.16 1.98
CA ASN A 590 23.86 6.38 0.68
C ASN A 590 23.00 5.17 0.25
N ALA A 591 23.51 3.95 0.42
CA ALA A 591 22.75 2.74 0.17
C ALA A 591 21.51 2.63 1.10
N GLU A 592 21.66 2.99 2.37
CA GLU A 592 20.56 3.03 3.35
C GLU A 592 19.52 4.10 2.96
N ASN A 593 19.95 5.26 2.44
CA ASN A 593 19.09 6.29 1.88
C ASN A 593 18.26 5.78 0.70
N ILE A 594 18.85 5.02 -0.24
CA ILE A 594 18.11 4.44 -1.37
C ILE A 594 17.14 3.35 -0.88
N TYR A 595 17.59 2.44 -0.01
CA TYR A 595 16.77 1.34 0.50
C TYR A 595 15.57 1.84 1.31
N LYS A 596 15.79 2.72 2.30
CA LYS A 596 14.73 3.23 3.19
C LYS A 596 13.99 4.42 2.62
N GLY A 597 14.70 5.40 2.07
CA GLY A 597 14.16 6.65 1.53
C GLY A 597 13.52 6.50 0.16
N GLY A 598 14.07 5.62 -0.68
CA GLY A 598 13.50 5.31 -1.99
C GLY A 598 12.47 4.19 -1.93
N ILE A 599 12.96 2.94 -1.81
CA ILE A 599 12.12 1.74 -1.94
C ILE A 599 11.06 1.69 -0.84
N LEU A 600 11.45 1.59 0.45
CA LEU A 600 10.51 1.34 1.53
C LEU A 600 9.53 2.50 1.76
N LYS A 601 9.97 3.74 1.55
CA LYS A 601 9.15 4.96 1.58
C LYS A 601 8.03 4.95 0.54
N SER A 602 8.27 4.35 -0.63
CA SER A 602 7.27 4.20 -1.70
C SER A 602 6.18 3.18 -1.37
N LEU A 603 6.45 2.23 -0.46
CA LEU A 603 5.54 1.11 -0.16
C LEU A 603 4.50 1.43 0.91
N SER A 604 4.69 2.45 1.75
CA SER A 604 3.75 2.79 2.83
C SER A 604 3.78 4.28 3.19
N SER A 605 2.59 4.86 3.41
CA SER A 605 2.47 6.22 3.94
C SER A 605 3.06 6.37 5.35
N MET A 606 3.03 5.30 6.16
CA MET A 606 3.66 5.32 7.49
C MET A 606 5.18 5.29 7.36
N ALA A 607 5.72 4.48 6.45
CA ALA A 607 7.15 4.49 6.14
C ALA A 607 7.59 5.86 5.61
N ARG A 608 6.76 6.55 4.82
CA ARG A 608 7.02 7.93 4.37
C ARG A 608 7.17 8.94 5.50
N LEU A 609 6.41 8.76 6.58
CA LEU A 609 6.52 9.59 7.79
C LEU A 609 7.77 9.22 8.61
N ILE A 610 7.96 7.93 8.90
CA ILE A 610 9.03 7.44 9.79
C ILE A 610 10.42 7.56 9.14
N TYR A 611 10.51 7.32 7.84
CA TYR A 611 11.74 7.48 7.05
C TYR A 611 11.80 8.86 6.37
N GLY A 612 11.13 9.87 6.94
CA GLY A 612 11.11 11.23 6.40
C GLY A 612 12.51 11.89 6.33
N GLU A 613 13.43 11.49 7.21
CA GLU A 613 14.82 11.97 7.24
C GLU A 613 15.70 11.39 6.11
N TYR A 614 15.25 10.33 5.44
CA TYR A 614 15.96 9.78 4.28
C TYR A 614 15.54 10.55 3.02
N GLU A 615 16.51 11.22 2.40
CA GLU A 615 16.29 12.23 1.36
C GLU A 615 16.23 11.67 -0.06
N SER A 616 16.57 10.39 -0.27
CA SER A 616 16.60 9.82 -1.62
C SER A 616 15.18 9.68 -2.20
N ASP A 617 15.01 10.15 -3.43
CA ASP A 617 13.84 9.89 -4.27
C ASP A 617 14.08 8.71 -5.23
N THR A 618 15.25 8.06 -5.19
CA THR A 618 15.65 7.00 -6.14
C THR A 618 15.09 5.65 -5.73
N ILE A 619 14.39 4.98 -6.65
CA ILE A 619 13.86 3.61 -6.48
C ILE A 619 14.72 2.66 -7.32
N ALA A 620 15.69 2.02 -6.69
CA ALA A 620 16.62 1.08 -7.33
C ALA A 620 16.75 -0.19 -6.48
N PRO A 621 17.11 -1.35 -7.06
CA PRO A 621 17.25 -2.61 -6.32
C PRO A 621 18.49 -2.59 -5.41
N VAL A 622 18.40 -1.89 -4.27
CA VAL A 622 19.47 -1.77 -3.27
C VAL A 622 18.97 -2.26 -1.92
N ILE A 623 19.76 -3.09 -1.26
CA ILE A 623 19.51 -3.58 0.10
C ILE A 623 20.72 -3.22 0.95
N ALA A 624 20.52 -2.48 2.05
CA ALA A 624 21.58 -2.11 2.98
C ALA A 624 21.35 -2.76 4.34
N ILE A 625 22.31 -3.57 4.82
CA ILE A 625 22.23 -4.26 6.11
C ILE A 625 23.51 -4.05 6.92
N ASP A 626 23.34 -3.56 8.15
CA ASP A 626 24.39 -3.53 9.17
C ASP A 626 24.21 -4.75 10.07
N LEU A 627 25.15 -5.69 10.01
CA LEU A 627 25.06 -6.99 10.67
C LEU A 627 25.25 -6.93 12.20
N GLU A 628 25.70 -5.79 12.72
CA GLU A 628 25.78 -5.54 14.17
C GLU A 628 24.57 -4.78 14.74
N ARG A 629 23.68 -4.24 13.89
CA ARG A 629 22.41 -3.65 14.34
C ARG A 629 21.39 -4.71 14.71
N HIS A 630 20.24 -4.29 15.23
CA HIS A 630 19.14 -5.20 15.59
C HIS A 630 18.55 -5.85 14.31
N LEU A 631 18.85 -7.13 14.08
CA LEU A 631 18.40 -7.88 12.90
C LEU A 631 17.01 -8.51 13.09
N TYR A 632 16.65 -8.79 14.34
CA TYR A 632 15.38 -9.39 14.74
C TYR A 632 14.83 -8.68 15.97
N SER A 633 13.51 -8.52 16.02
CA SER A 633 12.81 -8.10 17.24
C SER A 633 12.43 -9.32 18.08
N GLN A 634 12.14 -9.12 19.38
CA GLN A 634 11.55 -10.17 20.21
C GLN A 634 10.32 -10.79 19.54
N TYR A 635 10.09 -12.08 19.79
CA TYR A 635 9.05 -12.89 19.15
C TYR A 635 9.21 -13.08 17.63
N SER A 636 10.45 -12.99 17.13
CA SER A 636 10.79 -13.47 15.78
C SER A 636 11.15 -14.94 15.91
N PHE A 637 10.28 -15.82 15.42
CA PHE A 637 10.44 -17.26 15.62
C PHE A 637 11.12 -17.93 14.44
N LEU A 638 11.81 -19.05 14.69
CA LEU A 638 12.56 -19.75 13.66
C LEU A 638 11.70 -20.21 12.47
N TYR A 639 10.44 -20.61 12.69
CA TYR A 639 9.52 -21.00 11.61
C TYR A 639 9.16 -19.86 10.65
N GLU A 640 9.37 -18.59 11.04
CA GLU A 640 9.09 -17.42 10.21
C GLU A 640 10.29 -17.05 9.31
N ILE A 641 11.49 -17.50 9.66
CA ILE A 641 12.74 -17.10 8.99
C ILE A 641 12.74 -17.60 7.55
N GLY A 642 12.91 -16.68 6.61
CA GLY A 642 12.92 -16.99 5.17
C GLY A 642 11.59 -17.59 4.69
N GLY A 643 10.49 -17.36 5.41
CA GLY A 643 9.19 -17.95 5.08
C GLY A 643 9.14 -19.46 5.23
N LEU A 644 9.98 -20.06 6.08
CA LEU A 644 10.14 -21.51 6.25
C LEU A 644 8.81 -22.25 6.38
N ILE A 645 7.91 -21.75 7.22
CA ILE A 645 6.60 -22.37 7.43
C ILE A 645 5.76 -22.41 6.16
N ASN A 646 5.87 -21.39 5.31
CA ASN A 646 5.17 -21.36 4.03
C ASN A 646 5.78 -22.40 3.08
N HIS A 647 7.11 -22.61 3.07
CA HIS A 647 7.74 -23.68 2.31
C HIS A 647 7.21 -25.06 2.75
N ILE A 648 7.01 -25.25 4.06
CA ILE A 648 6.37 -26.46 4.58
C ILE A 648 4.92 -26.53 4.08
N VAL A 649 4.10 -25.50 4.20
CA VAL A 649 2.71 -25.53 3.73
C VAL A 649 2.61 -25.82 2.22
N ALA A 650 3.50 -25.25 1.41
CA ALA A 650 3.51 -25.44 -0.05
C ALA A 650 4.09 -26.79 -0.51
N ALA A 651 4.91 -27.44 0.31
CA ALA A 651 5.39 -28.80 0.04
C ALA A 651 4.27 -29.86 0.20
N HIS A 652 3.12 -29.48 0.76
CA HIS A 652 2.07 -30.43 1.07
C HIS A 652 1.45 -31.01 -0.22
N PRO A 653 1.37 -32.35 -0.39
CA PRO A 653 1.00 -32.96 -1.67
C PRO A 653 -0.35 -32.50 -2.24
N THR A 654 -1.34 -32.35 -1.35
CA THR A 654 -2.74 -32.12 -1.71
C THR A 654 -3.28 -30.74 -1.29
N ASN A 655 -2.52 -29.94 -0.55
CA ASN A 655 -3.06 -28.68 -0.04
C ASN A 655 -3.18 -27.67 -1.19
N LYS A 656 -4.33 -27.01 -1.27
CA LYS A 656 -4.61 -25.92 -2.22
C LYS A 656 -4.98 -24.62 -1.52
N ASP A 657 -5.21 -24.67 -0.20
CA ASP A 657 -5.59 -23.53 0.61
C ASP A 657 -4.34 -23.04 1.36
N THR A 658 -3.67 -22.03 0.83
CA THR A 658 -2.55 -21.39 1.55
C THR A 658 -3.02 -20.29 2.49
N LYS A 659 -4.19 -19.69 2.24
CA LYS A 659 -4.70 -18.55 3.00
C LYS A 659 -5.09 -18.95 4.42
N SER A 660 -5.75 -20.08 4.62
CA SER A 660 -6.12 -20.54 5.97
C SER A 660 -4.94 -20.99 6.83
N PHE A 661 -3.76 -21.17 6.23
CA PHE A 661 -2.54 -21.56 6.93
C PHE A 661 -1.41 -20.52 6.77
N ASP A 662 -1.73 -19.30 6.32
CA ASP A 662 -0.77 -18.20 6.28
C ASP A 662 -0.51 -17.69 7.69
N PHE A 663 0.70 -17.95 8.22
CA PHE A 663 1.12 -17.54 9.55
C PHE A 663 1.37 -16.03 9.66
N TYR A 664 1.38 -15.28 8.56
CA TYR A 664 1.48 -13.83 8.60
C TYR A 664 0.11 -13.14 8.65
N ASN A 665 -0.95 -13.86 8.30
CA ASN A 665 -2.31 -13.34 8.41
C ASN A 665 -2.77 -13.31 9.87
N LYS A 666 -3.02 -12.10 10.39
CA LYS A 666 -3.46 -11.88 11.78
C LYS A 666 -4.80 -12.54 12.09
N ASP A 667 -5.68 -12.70 11.10
CA ASP A 667 -6.96 -13.39 11.29
C ASP A 667 -6.76 -14.88 11.62
N ASN A 668 -5.63 -15.46 11.18
CA ASN A 668 -5.25 -16.83 11.50
C ASN A 668 -4.54 -16.95 12.84
N HIS A 669 -4.21 -15.86 13.54
CA HIS A 669 -3.51 -15.94 14.84
C HIS A 669 -4.47 -16.24 15.97
N CYS A 670 -4.00 -17.01 16.96
CA CYS A 670 -4.69 -17.21 18.23
C CYS A 670 -5.14 -15.86 18.81
N PRO A 671 -6.44 -15.64 19.02
CA PRO A 671 -6.96 -14.34 19.47
C PRO A 671 -6.53 -13.99 20.89
N SER A 672 -6.06 -14.98 21.66
CA SER A 672 -5.55 -14.78 23.02
C SER A 672 -4.11 -14.28 23.03
N CYS A 673 -3.18 -14.96 22.33
CA CYS A 673 -1.76 -14.58 22.33
C CYS A 673 -1.33 -13.72 21.13
N SER A 674 -2.20 -13.52 20.14
CA SER A 674 -1.90 -12.78 18.90
C SER A 674 -0.61 -13.28 18.23
N GLY A 675 -0.44 -14.60 18.18
CA GLY A 675 0.72 -15.25 17.54
C GLY A 675 2.01 -15.27 18.37
N ARG A 676 2.00 -14.88 19.65
CA ARG A 676 3.22 -14.75 20.49
C ARG A 676 3.63 -16.00 21.27
N LEU A 677 2.93 -17.13 21.11
CA LEU A 677 3.04 -18.38 21.89
C LEU A 677 2.66 -18.25 23.38
N GLU A 678 2.99 -17.14 24.00
CA GLU A 678 2.82 -16.86 25.42
C GLU A 678 1.91 -15.66 25.64
N ILE A 679 1.30 -15.60 26.83
CA ILE A 679 0.58 -14.42 27.32
C ILE A 679 1.18 -13.97 28.65
N GLU A 680 1.12 -12.67 28.92
CA GLU A 680 1.42 -12.14 30.24
C GLU A 680 0.25 -12.43 31.20
N VAL A 681 0.57 -12.97 32.37
CA VAL A 681 -0.39 -13.22 33.45
C VAL A 681 0.14 -12.60 34.72
N PHE A 682 -0.75 -12.02 35.51
CA PHE A 682 -0.45 -11.49 36.84
C PHE A 682 -0.97 -12.46 37.91
N ASP A 683 -0.46 -12.33 39.13
CA ASP A 683 -0.97 -13.12 40.26
C ASP A 683 -2.45 -12.82 40.53
N LYS A 684 -3.30 -13.83 40.28
CA LYS A 684 -4.77 -13.77 40.39
C LYS A 684 -5.22 -13.51 41.83
N GLU A 685 -4.42 -13.88 42.82
CA GLU A 685 -4.74 -13.67 44.24
C GLU A 685 -4.78 -12.18 44.61
N LEU A 686 -4.10 -11.32 43.84
CA LEU A 686 -4.07 -9.87 44.09
C LEU A 686 -5.39 -9.16 43.80
N VAL A 687 -6.25 -9.76 42.97
CA VAL A 687 -7.52 -9.15 42.54
C VAL A 687 -8.75 -9.80 43.18
N ILE A 688 -8.59 -11.01 43.72
CA ILE A 688 -9.65 -11.75 44.42
C ILE A 688 -9.69 -11.29 45.87
N GLN A 689 -10.84 -10.77 46.30
CA GLN A 689 -11.07 -10.36 47.69
C GLN A 689 -11.56 -11.52 48.56
N ASN A 690 -12.54 -12.30 48.08
CA ASN A 690 -13.14 -13.38 48.85
C ASN A 690 -13.60 -14.51 47.92
N LYS A 691 -12.99 -15.69 48.06
CA LYS A 691 -13.21 -16.85 47.17
C LYS A 691 -14.52 -17.59 47.41
N ASP A 692 -15.19 -17.36 48.54
CA ASP A 692 -16.39 -18.08 48.96
C ASP A 692 -17.69 -17.33 48.62
N VAL A 693 -17.59 -16.14 48.04
CA VAL A 693 -18.77 -15.35 47.62
C VAL A 693 -18.95 -15.35 46.10
N PRO A 694 -20.20 -15.29 45.59
CA PRO A 694 -20.48 -15.15 44.16
C PRO A 694 -19.82 -13.91 43.54
N PHE A 695 -19.58 -13.96 42.22
CA PHE A 695 -18.89 -12.89 41.47
C PHE A 695 -19.46 -11.48 41.75
N TRP A 696 -20.78 -11.35 41.68
CA TRP A 696 -21.49 -10.08 41.87
C TRP A 696 -21.58 -9.62 43.33
N ASN A 697 -21.16 -10.45 44.28
CA ASN A 697 -21.32 -10.25 45.72
C ASN A 697 -19.98 -9.99 46.44
N GLY A 698 -18.95 -9.55 45.72
CA GLY A 698 -17.65 -9.16 46.30
C GLY A 698 -16.54 -10.19 46.12
N LEU A 699 -16.57 -10.98 45.04
CA LEU A 699 -15.47 -11.90 44.71
C LEU A 699 -14.17 -11.14 44.40
N LEU A 700 -14.27 -10.05 43.64
CA LEU A 700 -13.13 -9.18 43.30
C LEU A 700 -13.12 -7.93 44.19
N HIS A 701 -11.93 -7.37 44.41
CA HIS A 701 -11.79 -6.10 45.15
C HIS A 701 -12.66 -4.98 44.55
N PRO A 702 -13.23 -4.07 45.37
CA PRO A 702 -14.10 -3.01 44.87
C PRO A 702 -13.45 -2.13 43.81
N GLU A 703 -12.15 -1.84 43.97
CA GLU A 703 -11.36 -1.06 43.02
C GLU A 703 -11.21 -1.75 41.66
N VAL A 704 -11.14 -3.09 41.64
CA VAL A 704 -11.13 -3.90 40.41
C VAL A 704 -12.51 -3.88 39.76
N MET A 705 -13.58 -3.96 40.56
CA MET A 705 -14.96 -3.85 40.07
C MET A 705 -15.26 -2.47 39.46
N GLU A 706 -14.70 -1.39 40.01
CA GLU A 706 -14.78 -0.04 39.42
C GLU A 706 -14.14 0.02 38.03
N VAL A 707 -12.99 -0.64 37.84
CA VAL A 707 -12.32 -0.73 36.53
C VAL A 707 -13.17 -1.51 35.52
N LEU A 708 -13.88 -2.55 35.95
CA LEU A 708 -14.75 -3.33 35.07
C LEU A 708 -15.96 -2.54 34.53
N LYS A 709 -16.31 -1.38 35.12
CA LYS A 709 -17.34 -0.48 34.56
C LYS A 709 -16.98 -0.01 33.14
N TYR A 710 -15.69 0.19 32.85
CA TYR A 710 -15.24 0.57 31.50
C TYR A 710 -15.45 -0.55 30.47
N TYR A 711 -15.54 -1.81 30.91
CA TYR A 711 -15.91 -2.95 30.08
C TYR A 711 -17.43 -3.18 30.02
N LYS A 712 -18.21 -2.47 30.85
CA LYS A 712 -19.67 -2.50 31.03
C LYS A 712 -20.19 -3.78 31.71
N HIS A 713 -20.87 -3.64 32.85
CA HIS A 713 -21.41 -4.78 33.59
C HIS A 713 -22.54 -5.51 32.84
N ASP A 714 -23.38 -4.82 32.08
CA ASP A 714 -24.44 -5.46 31.29
C ASP A 714 -23.85 -6.38 30.21
N LYS A 715 -22.71 -5.97 29.62
CA LYS A 715 -21.94 -6.81 28.69
C LYS A 715 -21.41 -8.07 29.37
N LEU A 716 -20.93 -7.97 30.61
CA LEU A 716 -20.45 -9.12 31.39
C LEU A 716 -21.59 -10.09 31.73
N LYS A 717 -22.75 -9.58 32.17
CA LYS A 717 -23.94 -10.41 32.45
C LYS A 717 -24.37 -11.20 31.21
N PHE A 718 -24.52 -10.52 30.08
CA PHE A 718 -24.83 -11.15 28.80
C PHE A 718 -23.82 -12.26 28.45
N LEU A 719 -22.52 -11.97 28.54
CA LEU A 719 -21.49 -12.97 28.23
C LEU A 719 -21.51 -14.16 29.20
N PHE A 720 -21.76 -13.95 30.49
CA PHE A 720 -21.84 -15.05 31.46
C PHE A 720 -23.05 -15.95 31.18
N GLU A 721 -24.20 -15.38 30.82
CA GLU A 721 -25.39 -16.14 30.44
C GLU A 721 -25.15 -16.97 29.17
N GLU A 722 -24.56 -16.36 28.13
CA GLU A 722 -24.24 -17.07 26.88
C GLU A 722 -23.19 -18.17 27.09
N ILE A 723 -22.17 -17.95 27.93
CA ILE A 723 -21.18 -18.99 28.26
C ILE A 723 -21.82 -20.14 29.05
N LYS A 724 -22.73 -19.83 29.97
CA LYS A 724 -23.48 -20.85 30.70
C LYS A 724 -24.38 -21.66 29.76
N ASN A 725 -25.00 -21.02 28.78
CA ASN A 725 -25.85 -21.70 27.79
C ASN A 725 -25.03 -22.56 26.82
N GLU A 726 -23.85 -22.10 26.40
CA GLU A 726 -23.02 -22.78 25.42
C GLU A 726 -22.19 -23.93 26.02
N LEU A 727 -21.55 -23.70 27.17
CA LEU A 727 -20.59 -24.63 27.79
C LEU A 727 -21.10 -25.27 29.08
N GLY A 728 -22.21 -24.78 29.66
CA GLY A 728 -22.64 -25.16 31.00
C GLY A 728 -21.82 -24.53 32.13
N HIS A 729 -20.83 -23.68 31.81
CA HIS A 729 -19.93 -23.06 32.76
C HIS A 729 -20.61 -21.89 33.48
N ASP A 730 -20.82 -21.98 34.80
CA ASP A 730 -21.40 -20.88 35.57
C ASP A 730 -20.30 -20.00 36.16
N LEU A 731 -19.98 -18.91 35.47
CA LEU A 731 -18.95 -17.95 35.88
C LEU A 731 -19.41 -17.00 37.00
N SER A 732 -20.67 -17.09 37.46
CA SER A 732 -21.24 -16.17 38.44
C SER A 732 -21.14 -16.66 39.89
N LYS A 733 -20.88 -17.95 40.12
CA LYS A 733 -20.75 -18.57 41.44
C LYS A 733 -19.44 -18.20 42.15
N SER A 734 -19.23 -18.72 43.35
CA SER A 734 -18.00 -18.46 44.10
C SER A 734 -16.79 -19.15 43.45
N TYR A 735 -15.61 -18.56 43.60
CA TYR A 735 -14.39 -19.06 42.94
C TYR A 735 -13.98 -20.45 43.43
N ASN A 736 -14.24 -20.78 44.70
CA ASN A 736 -13.98 -22.11 45.25
C ASN A 736 -14.95 -23.19 44.72
N GLU A 737 -16.16 -22.81 44.31
CA GLU A 737 -17.15 -23.71 43.70
C GLU A 737 -16.97 -23.89 42.19
N MET A 738 -16.08 -23.10 41.56
CA MET A 738 -15.74 -23.27 40.13
C MET A 738 -14.84 -24.49 39.92
N THR A 739 -15.17 -25.28 38.90
CA THR A 739 -14.29 -26.34 38.36
C THR A 739 -13.04 -25.70 37.74
N ASP A 740 -12.02 -26.51 37.48
CA ASP A 740 -10.80 -26.00 36.83
C ASP A 740 -11.06 -25.49 35.41
N GLU A 741 -12.00 -26.09 34.68
CA GLU A 741 -12.47 -25.66 33.35
C GLU A 741 -13.22 -24.31 33.42
N GLU A 742 -14.05 -24.13 34.44
CA GLU A 742 -14.73 -22.85 34.68
C GLU A 742 -13.73 -21.76 35.09
N LYS A 743 -12.76 -22.07 35.95
CA LYS A 743 -11.67 -21.13 36.31
C LYS A 743 -10.81 -20.78 35.10
N HIS A 744 -10.53 -21.75 34.23
CA HIS A 744 -9.84 -21.52 32.97
C HIS A 744 -10.62 -20.54 32.09
N THR A 745 -11.91 -20.81 31.86
CA THR A 745 -12.81 -19.95 31.08
C THR A 745 -12.91 -18.55 31.69
N PHE A 746 -13.02 -18.46 33.02
CA PHE A 746 -13.10 -17.21 33.78
C PHE A 746 -11.88 -16.30 33.52
N TRP A 747 -10.67 -16.87 33.59
CA TRP A 747 -9.44 -16.08 33.46
C TRP A 747 -9.01 -15.85 32.01
N TYR A 748 -9.14 -16.85 31.14
CA TYR A 748 -8.54 -16.85 29.82
C TYR A 748 -9.53 -16.67 28.67
N GLY A 749 -10.83 -16.85 28.91
CA GLY A 749 -11.87 -16.59 27.92
C GLY A 749 -12.36 -17.84 27.18
N TYR A 750 -13.24 -17.62 26.20
CA TYR A 750 -13.76 -18.62 25.27
C TYR A 750 -13.88 -17.97 23.88
N PHE A 751 -13.09 -18.48 22.94
CA PHE A 751 -12.88 -17.86 21.62
C PHE A 751 -13.50 -18.64 20.46
N GLU A 752 -14.05 -19.83 20.69
CA GLU A 752 -14.61 -20.67 19.60
C GLU A 752 -15.88 -20.07 18.99
N LYS A 753 -16.63 -19.26 19.77
CA LYS A 753 -17.88 -18.65 19.32
C LYS A 753 -17.99 -17.21 19.75
N SER A 754 -18.61 -16.41 18.90
CA SER A 754 -19.06 -15.05 19.22
C SER A 754 -20.59 -14.97 19.24
N PHE A 755 -21.12 -14.29 20.24
CA PHE A 755 -22.54 -14.18 20.53
C PHE A 755 -23.08 -12.85 20.04
N TYR A 756 -24.26 -12.85 19.40
CA TYR A 756 -24.87 -11.63 18.89
C TYR A 756 -25.68 -10.94 19.98
N ASP A 757 -25.17 -9.81 20.47
CA ASP A 757 -25.88 -8.95 21.42
C ASP A 757 -26.85 -8.05 20.63
N LYS A 758 -28.15 -8.35 20.75
CA LYS A 758 -29.23 -7.61 20.09
C LYS A 758 -29.34 -6.17 20.61
N GLU A 759 -29.11 -5.94 21.90
CA GLU A 759 -29.19 -4.61 22.51
C GLU A 759 -28.01 -3.74 22.05
N GLY A 760 -26.81 -4.32 22.02
CA GLY A 760 -25.58 -3.67 21.57
C GLY A 760 -25.38 -3.61 20.06
N LYS A 761 -26.23 -4.29 19.27
CA LYS A 761 -26.10 -4.47 17.80
C LYS A 761 -24.70 -4.89 17.38
N ALA A 762 -24.08 -5.80 18.13
CA ALA A 762 -22.69 -6.21 17.93
C ALA A 762 -22.47 -7.68 18.30
N ARG A 763 -21.52 -8.35 17.63
CA ARG A 763 -21.02 -9.66 18.07
C ARG A 763 -20.00 -9.47 19.20
N ARG A 764 -20.04 -10.35 20.19
CA ARG A 764 -19.19 -10.30 21.38
C ARG A 764 -18.56 -11.66 21.64
N THR A 765 -17.30 -11.65 22.04
CA THR A 765 -16.55 -12.86 22.44
C THR A 765 -16.11 -12.67 23.89
N TRP A 766 -16.12 -13.76 24.67
CA TRP A 766 -15.62 -13.74 26.04
C TRP A 766 -14.09 -13.88 26.01
N VAL A 767 -13.37 -12.84 26.46
CA VAL A 767 -11.90 -12.77 26.34
C VAL A 767 -11.15 -13.03 27.66
N GLY A 768 -11.89 -13.34 28.73
CA GLY A 768 -11.34 -13.64 30.06
C GLY A 768 -10.88 -12.41 30.86
N PHE A 769 -10.84 -12.55 32.18
CA PHE A 769 -10.43 -11.46 33.07
C PHE A 769 -8.95 -11.11 33.00
N ASN A 770 -8.05 -12.03 32.63
CA ASN A 770 -6.64 -11.70 32.48
C ASN A 770 -6.44 -10.59 31.43
N THR A 771 -7.12 -10.72 30.29
CA THR A 771 -7.09 -9.74 29.20
C THR A 771 -7.79 -8.44 29.60
N ILE A 772 -9.01 -8.53 30.14
CA ILE A 772 -9.82 -7.35 30.50
C ILE A 772 -9.08 -6.52 31.56
N LEU A 773 -8.61 -7.15 32.64
CA LEU A 773 -7.92 -6.43 33.70
C LEU A 773 -6.56 -5.90 33.22
N GLY A 774 -5.82 -6.64 32.38
CA GLY A 774 -4.60 -6.14 31.76
C GLY A 774 -4.80 -4.85 30.94
N MET A 775 -5.93 -4.73 30.25
CA MET A 775 -6.27 -3.54 29.46
C MET A 775 -6.72 -2.36 30.32
N TYR A 776 -7.60 -2.58 31.30
CA TYR A 776 -8.29 -1.49 32.01
C TYR A 776 -7.63 -1.12 33.34
N MET A 777 -6.87 -1.99 33.99
CA MET A 777 -6.19 -1.63 35.26
C MET A 777 -5.18 -0.51 35.11
N VAL A 778 -4.73 -0.21 33.89
CA VAL A 778 -3.82 0.92 33.59
C VAL A 778 -4.40 2.26 34.05
N VAL A 779 -5.74 2.43 34.00
CA VAL A 779 -6.41 3.66 34.45
C VAL A 779 -6.66 3.70 35.97
N SER A 780 -6.46 2.59 36.69
CA SER A 780 -6.61 2.55 38.14
C SER A 780 -5.52 3.37 38.85
N LYS A 781 -5.88 3.93 40.01
CA LYS A 781 -4.96 4.59 40.95
C LYS A 781 -4.63 3.73 42.18
N SER A 782 -5.14 2.51 42.24
CA SER A 782 -4.94 1.65 43.41
C SER A 782 -3.58 0.97 43.44
N ASP A 783 -3.15 0.57 44.64
CA ASP A 783 -1.90 -0.16 44.86
C ASP A 783 -1.92 -1.54 44.18
N ILE A 784 -3.10 -2.14 43.98
CA ILE A 784 -3.30 -3.40 43.25
C ILE A 784 -2.69 -3.32 41.84
N LYS A 785 -2.78 -2.17 41.17
CA LYS A 785 -2.18 -1.99 39.84
C LYS A 785 -0.67 -2.19 39.86
N GLU A 786 0.03 -1.59 40.83
CA GLU A 786 1.49 -1.71 40.92
C GLU A 786 1.90 -3.12 41.34
N GLN A 787 1.14 -3.75 42.24
CA GLN A 787 1.35 -5.16 42.62
C GLN A 787 1.16 -6.10 41.42
N MET A 788 0.10 -5.92 40.63
CA MET A 788 -0.14 -6.68 39.40
C MET A 788 0.99 -6.51 38.40
N LYS A 789 1.55 -5.30 38.27
CA LYS A 789 2.66 -5.03 37.34
C LYS A 789 3.94 -5.76 37.76
N VAL A 790 4.20 -5.85 39.06
CA VAL A 790 5.37 -6.55 39.63
C VAL A 790 5.21 -8.07 39.54
N SER A 791 4.00 -8.59 39.68
CA SER A 791 3.72 -10.04 39.65
C SER A 791 3.57 -10.63 38.25
N LYS A 792 3.78 -9.83 37.18
CA LYS A 792 3.65 -10.32 35.81
C LYS A 792 4.69 -11.38 35.49
N GLU A 793 4.21 -12.51 34.97
CA GLU A 793 5.02 -13.55 34.35
C GLU A 793 4.49 -13.92 32.96
N LYS A 794 5.33 -14.56 32.15
CA LYS A 794 4.92 -15.10 30.85
C LYS A 794 4.61 -16.58 31.02
N ILE A 795 3.44 -17.00 30.58
CA ILE A 795 3.06 -18.41 30.52
C ILE A 795 2.73 -18.81 29.08
N ARG A 796 2.91 -20.09 28.75
CA ARG A 796 2.41 -20.67 27.50
C ARG A 796 0.92 -20.36 27.35
N CYS A 797 0.51 -19.91 26.17
CA CYS A 797 -0.87 -19.48 25.94
C CYS A 797 -1.82 -20.64 26.25
N PRO A 798 -2.76 -20.45 27.19
CA PRO A 798 -3.66 -21.52 27.62
C PRO A 798 -4.76 -21.82 26.60
N ILE A 799 -4.96 -20.97 25.59
CA ILE A 799 -6.00 -21.12 24.56
C ILE A 799 -5.49 -21.91 23.36
N CYS A 800 -4.31 -21.58 22.83
CA CYS A 800 -3.75 -22.29 21.68
C CYS A 800 -2.69 -23.32 22.07
N GLU A 801 -2.32 -23.39 23.34
CA GLU A 801 -1.26 -24.27 23.84
C GLU A 801 0.04 -24.14 23.03
N GLY A 802 0.37 -22.93 22.57
CA GLY A 802 1.59 -22.68 21.78
C GLY A 802 1.50 -23.10 20.30
N THR A 803 0.33 -23.35 19.75
CA THR A 803 0.13 -23.60 18.30
C THR A 803 0.05 -22.32 17.46
N VAL A 804 -0.06 -21.16 18.10
CA VAL A 804 -0.18 -19.79 17.55
C VAL A 804 -1.32 -19.51 16.58
N LEU A 805 -1.97 -20.53 16.01
CA LEU A 805 -3.02 -20.39 15.02
C LEU A 805 -4.43 -20.53 15.60
N ASN A 806 -5.38 -19.86 14.96
CA ASN A 806 -6.80 -19.78 15.26
C ASN A 806 -7.63 -20.34 14.10
N HIS A 807 -7.50 -21.64 13.83
CA HIS A 807 -8.27 -22.29 12.77
C HIS A 807 -8.74 -23.68 13.19
N GLN A 808 -9.97 -24.03 12.79
CA GLN A 808 -10.60 -25.30 13.13
C GLN A 808 -10.20 -26.45 12.19
N LYS A 809 -9.86 -26.17 10.92
CA LYS A 809 -9.45 -27.23 9.98
C LYS A 809 -7.97 -27.58 10.17
N PRO A 810 -7.64 -28.86 10.43
CA PRO A 810 -6.26 -29.31 10.53
C PRO A 810 -5.59 -29.43 9.15
N LEU A 811 -4.28 -29.16 9.07
CA LEU A 811 -3.44 -29.51 7.92
C LEU A 811 -2.41 -30.54 8.40
N LYS A 812 -2.63 -31.81 8.08
CA LYS A 812 -1.84 -32.92 8.61
C LYS A 812 -0.86 -33.46 7.59
N TYR A 813 0.41 -33.52 7.98
CA TYR A 813 1.41 -34.36 7.36
C TYR A 813 1.39 -35.73 8.03
N GLU A 814 0.98 -36.75 7.27
CA GLU A 814 0.67 -38.08 7.82
C GLU A 814 -0.33 -37.97 8.99
N ASN A 815 0.16 -38.01 10.24
CA ASN A 815 -0.66 -37.88 11.44
C ASN A 815 -0.45 -36.57 12.22
N THR A 816 0.58 -35.78 11.89
CA THR A 816 0.98 -34.58 12.65
C THR A 816 0.43 -33.31 12.01
N ASP A 817 -0.25 -32.49 12.81
CA ASP A 817 -0.77 -31.20 12.36
C ASP A 817 0.36 -30.16 12.22
N ILE A 818 0.28 -29.28 11.22
CA ILE A 818 1.22 -28.17 11.04
C ILE A 818 1.38 -27.29 12.30
N ARG A 819 0.31 -27.16 13.10
CA ARG A 819 0.26 -26.44 14.38
C ARG A 819 1.08 -27.11 15.49
N GLU A 820 1.18 -28.43 15.45
CA GLU A 820 2.01 -29.20 16.37
C GLU A 820 3.46 -29.19 15.87
N MET A 821 3.65 -29.23 14.56
CA MET A 821 4.96 -29.30 13.89
C MET A 821 5.88 -28.12 14.22
N ILE A 822 5.35 -26.91 14.39
CA ILE A 822 6.16 -25.74 14.78
C ILE A 822 6.78 -25.88 16.19
N ASN A 823 6.27 -26.80 17.02
CA ASN A 823 6.83 -27.07 18.35
C ASN A 823 7.83 -28.23 18.35
N LEU A 824 8.13 -28.80 17.19
CA LEU A 824 9.12 -29.87 17.02
C LEU A 824 10.51 -29.32 16.70
N LYS A 825 11.51 -30.18 16.87
CA LYS A 825 12.90 -29.91 16.49
C LYS A 825 13.06 -29.95 14.97
N VAL A 826 14.03 -29.20 14.42
CA VAL A 826 14.30 -29.19 12.97
C VAL A 826 14.52 -30.62 12.42
N SER A 827 15.21 -31.48 13.16
CA SER A 827 15.45 -32.88 12.77
C SER A 827 14.18 -33.72 12.68
N GLU A 828 13.24 -33.52 13.60
CA GLU A 828 11.95 -34.21 13.64
C GLU A 828 11.05 -33.74 12.50
N VAL A 829 11.02 -32.43 12.25
CA VAL A 829 10.25 -31.85 11.15
C VAL A 829 10.73 -32.41 9.80
N LEU A 830 12.05 -32.47 9.57
CA LEU A 830 12.63 -33.07 8.36
C LEU A 830 12.22 -34.54 8.17
N ALA A 831 12.12 -35.31 9.26
CA ALA A 831 11.68 -36.70 9.19
C ALA A 831 10.20 -36.84 8.75
N ILE A 832 9.37 -35.84 9.05
CA ILE A 832 7.93 -35.82 8.71
C ILE A 832 7.68 -35.29 7.30
N VAL A 833 8.32 -34.16 6.94
CA VAL A 833 8.03 -33.47 5.66
C VAL A 833 8.93 -33.91 4.51
N GLY A 834 9.97 -34.68 4.80
CA GLY A 834 10.99 -35.12 3.85
C GLY A 834 12.14 -34.12 3.67
N ASP A 835 13.06 -34.43 2.76
CA ASP A 835 14.27 -33.65 2.47
C ASP A 835 13.95 -32.35 1.73
N LEU A 836 13.39 -31.38 2.46
CA LEU A 836 13.12 -30.05 1.96
C LEU A 836 14.41 -29.21 2.01
N PRO A 837 14.93 -28.69 0.87
CA PRO A 837 16.24 -28.03 0.83
C PRO A 837 16.41 -26.89 1.84
N VAL A 838 15.36 -26.09 2.04
CA VAL A 838 15.35 -24.95 2.98
C VAL A 838 15.54 -25.42 4.43
N LEU A 839 14.92 -26.55 4.83
CA LEU A 839 15.07 -27.14 6.17
C LEU A 839 16.43 -27.81 6.35
N VAL A 840 16.96 -28.47 5.31
CA VAL A 840 18.31 -29.06 5.33
C VAL A 840 19.35 -27.97 5.52
N LYS A 841 19.23 -26.85 4.79
CA LYS A 841 20.10 -25.69 4.94
C LYS A 841 19.94 -25.06 6.32
N LEU A 842 18.72 -24.89 6.82
CA LEU A 842 18.47 -24.37 8.15
C LEU A 842 19.15 -25.23 9.24
N LYS A 843 19.00 -26.56 9.17
CA LYS A 843 19.66 -27.51 10.09
C LYS A 843 21.17 -27.34 10.10
N SER A 844 21.80 -27.00 8.97
CA SER A 844 23.24 -26.75 8.91
C SER A 844 23.67 -25.47 9.65
N ILE A 845 22.75 -24.52 9.86
CA ILE A 845 23.00 -23.25 10.54
C ILE A 845 22.73 -23.36 12.04
N VAL A 846 21.56 -23.88 12.42
CA VAL A 846 21.09 -23.88 13.83
C VAL A 846 21.21 -25.23 14.54
N GLY A 847 21.65 -26.27 13.82
CA GLY A 847 21.64 -27.65 14.29
C GLY A 847 20.27 -28.33 14.18
N GLY A 848 20.22 -29.63 14.46
CA GLY A 848 18.98 -30.41 14.41
C GLY A 848 18.08 -30.25 15.63
N GLU A 849 18.63 -29.85 16.77
CA GLU A 849 17.94 -29.84 18.07
C GLU A 849 17.16 -28.56 18.37
N MET A 850 17.31 -27.52 17.53
CA MET A 850 16.57 -26.27 17.71
C MET A 850 15.09 -26.47 17.41
N ILE A 851 14.21 -25.96 18.27
CA ILE A 851 12.76 -26.00 18.07
C ILE A 851 12.33 -24.85 17.16
N LEU A 852 11.37 -25.09 16.26
CA LEU A 852 10.91 -24.09 15.30
C LEU A 852 10.25 -22.85 15.94
N THR A 853 9.72 -22.95 17.16
CA THR A 853 9.20 -21.82 17.96
C THR A 853 10.25 -21.07 18.77
N LYS A 854 11.56 -21.35 18.56
CA LYS A 854 12.63 -20.63 19.26
C LYS A 854 12.68 -19.16 18.84
N ASP A 855 12.73 -18.24 19.82
CA ASP A 855 12.95 -16.80 19.57
C ASP A 855 14.40 -16.54 19.13
N ILE A 856 14.54 -16.05 17.90
CA ILE A 856 15.80 -15.80 17.23
C ILE A 856 16.51 -14.56 17.78
N SER A 857 15.78 -13.58 18.29
CA SER A 857 16.35 -12.35 18.87
C SER A 857 17.18 -12.62 20.13
N LEU A 858 16.96 -13.78 20.77
CA LEU A 858 17.66 -14.23 21.97
C LEU A 858 18.83 -15.18 21.67
N GLN A 859 19.10 -15.47 20.40
CA GLN A 859 20.24 -16.32 20.00
C GLN A 859 21.55 -15.53 19.94
N PRO A 860 22.71 -16.20 19.99
CA PRO A 860 24.01 -15.55 19.74
C PRO A 860 24.00 -14.80 18.41
N ARG A 861 24.77 -13.70 18.36
CA ARG A 861 24.79 -12.79 17.21
C ARG A 861 25.18 -13.51 15.93
N GLU A 862 26.12 -14.43 16.00
CA GLU A 862 26.61 -15.24 14.89
C GLU A 862 25.48 -16.06 14.26
N VAL A 863 24.59 -16.61 15.09
CA VAL A 863 23.41 -17.35 14.64
C VAL A 863 22.40 -16.42 13.98
N GLN A 864 22.15 -15.25 14.57
CA GLN A 864 21.26 -14.24 13.97
C GLN A 864 21.77 -13.77 12.60
N VAL A 865 23.07 -13.50 12.48
CA VAL A 865 23.70 -13.07 11.22
C VAL A 865 23.62 -14.17 10.18
N ALA A 866 23.94 -15.42 10.54
CA ALA A 866 23.83 -16.56 9.63
C ALA A 866 22.39 -16.79 9.15
N LEU A 867 21.40 -16.66 10.05
CA LEU A 867 19.98 -16.73 9.68
C LEU A 867 19.57 -15.58 8.76
N LYS A 868 20.03 -14.34 9.00
CA LYS A 868 19.70 -13.20 8.15
C LYS A 868 20.27 -13.36 6.74
N MET A 869 21.49 -13.88 6.62
CA MET A 869 22.09 -14.20 5.33
C MET A 869 21.39 -15.37 4.62
N PHE A 870 20.86 -16.32 5.38
CA PHE A 870 19.99 -17.37 4.85
C PHE A 870 18.66 -16.79 4.33
N GLU A 871 18.04 -15.83 5.02
CA GLU A 871 16.84 -15.15 4.52
C GLU A 871 17.09 -14.43 3.19
N LEU A 872 18.21 -13.72 3.08
CA LEU A 872 18.62 -13.06 1.84
C LEU A 872 18.82 -14.07 0.69
N GLU A 873 19.41 -15.22 0.98
CA GLU A 873 19.59 -16.30 -0.01
C GLU A 873 18.23 -16.90 -0.44
N GLN A 874 17.32 -17.17 0.51
CA GLN A 874 15.98 -17.70 0.20
C GLN A 874 15.09 -16.69 -0.54
N ALA A 875 15.30 -15.39 -0.33
CA ALA A 875 14.60 -14.36 -1.07
C ALA A 875 14.94 -14.37 -2.57
N SER A 876 16.00 -15.08 -3.00
CA SER A 876 16.33 -15.33 -4.42
C SER A 876 16.31 -14.04 -5.27
N PHE A 877 16.83 -12.95 -4.71
CA PHE A 877 16.91 -11.67 -5.41
C PHE A 877 17.81 -11.78 -6.66
N THR A 878 17.51 -10.98 -7.69
CA THR A 878 18.36 -10.84 -8.88
C THR A 878 18.50 -9.37 -9.26
N GLY A 879 19.70 -8.97 -9.69
CA GLY A 879 19.99 -7.61 -10.14
C GLY A 879 20.09 -6.57 -9.01
N TYR A 880 20.21 -7.01 -7.74
CA TYR A 880 20.36 -6.10 -6.61
C TYR A 880 21.82 -5.76 -6.31
N GLU A 881 22.02 -4.58 -5.73
CA GLU A 881 23.20 -4.28 -4.92
C GLU A 881 22.90 -4.55 -3.44
N ILE A 882 23.60 -5.51 -2.85
CA ILE A 882 23.50 -5.88 -1.45
C ILE A 882 24.71 -5.33 -0.71
N VAL A 883 24.50 -4.23 0.01
CA VAL A 883 25.53 -3.50 0.75
C VAL A 883 25.54 -3.97 2.20
N LEU A 884 26.62 -4.63 2.60
CA LEU A 884 26.80 -5.19 3.93
C LEU A 884 27.81 -4.36 4.73
N GLN A 885 27.46 -4.00 5.95
CA GLN A 885 28.36 -3.40 6.92
C GLN A 885 28.53 -4.32 8.13
N ASN A 886 29.75 -4.36 8.67
CA ASN A 886 30.19 -5.24 9.74
C ASN A 886 30.07 -6.74 9.40
N ALA A 887 30.47 -7.12 8.19
CA ALA A 887 30.46 -8.51 7.72
C ALA A 887 31.71 -9.32 8.14
N LEU A 888 32.89 -8.69 8.23
CA LEU A 888 34.16 -9.35 8.54
C LEU A 888 34.16 -10.13 9.86
N PRO A 889 33.55 -9.64 10.97
CA PRO A 889 33.50 -10.39 12.22
C PRO A 889 32.76 -11.72 12.14
N PHE A 890 31.90 -11.89 11.12
CA PHE A 890 31.06 -13.07 10.94
C PHE A 890 31.45 -13.87 9.69
N TRP A 891 32.56 -13.53 9.03
CA TRP A 891 32.92 -13.99 7.69
C TRP A 891 32.90 -15.51 7.54
N ASP A 892 33.44 -16.23 8.51
CA ASP A 892 33.52 -17.70 8.48
C ASP A 892 32.14 -18.37 8.42
N ASN A 893 31.13 -17.73 9.00
CA ASN A 893 29.75 -18.21 9.05
C ASN A 893 28.96 -17.86 7.78
N ILE A 894 29.30 -16.75 7.10
CA ILE A 894 28.46 -16.19 6.02
C ILE A 894 29.08 -16.17 4.64
N LYS A 895 30.38 -16.48 4.49
CA LYS A 895 31.07 -16.45 3.19
C LYS A 895 30.36 -17.26 2.10
N GLY A 896 29.83 -18.44 2.46
CA GLY A 896 29.10 -19.28 1.51
C GLY A 896 27.77 -18.68 1.07
N ASN A 897 27.08 -17.95 1.95
CA ASN A 897 25.88 -17.20 1.56
C ASN A 897 26.24 -16.03 0.66
N ILE A 898 27.29 -15.27 0.99
CA ILE A 898 27.78 -14.15 0.17
C ILE A 898 28.13 -14.63 -1.24
N GLU A 899 28.88 -15.73 -1.37
CA GLU A 899 29.22 -16.33 -2.67
C GLU A 899 27.96 -16.74 -3.44
N SER A 900 27.00 -17.39 -2.78
CA SER A 900 25.73 -17.81 -3.39
C SER A 900 24.92 -16.62 -3.92
N ILE A 901 24.73 -15.60 -3.08
CA ILE A 901 24.02 -14.36 -3.39
C ILE A 901 24.70 -13.60 -4.53
N SER A 902 26.04 -13.57 -4.54
CA SER A 902 26.85 -12.82 -5.51
C SER A 902 26.75 -13.33 -6.95
N ARG A 903 26.18 -14.52 -7.18
CA ARG A 903 25.99 -15.07 -8.53
C ARG A 903 25.03 -14.23 -9.37
N ASN A 904 24.00 -13.70 -8.74
CA ASN A 904 22.92 -12.94 -9.40
C ASN A 904 22.81 -11.48 -8.89
N ASN A 905 23.65 -11.09 -7.94
CA ASN A 905 23.61 -9.76 -7.30
C ASN A 905 25.03 -9.24 -7.08
N GLN A 906 25.20 -7.92 -7.06
CA GLN A 906 26.44 -7.31 -6.58
C GLN A 906 26.42 -7.28 -5.05
N VAL A 907 27.40 -7.90 -4.40
CA VAL A 907 27.57 -7.77 -2.94
C VAL A 907 28.70 -6.77 -2.68
N THR A 908 28.43 -5.71 -1.93
CA THR A 908 29.41 -4.68 -1.56
C THR A 908 29.69 -4.75 -0.07
N ILE A 909 30.94 -5.01 0.32
CA ILE A 909 31.37 -5.08 1.72
C ILE A 909 31.94 -3.72 2.15
N CYS A 910 31.27 -3.07 3.10
CA CYS A 910 31.59 -1.75 3.66
C CYS A 910 32.22 -1.85 5.06
N ASP A 911 33.29 -2.63 5.16
CA ASP A 911 34.00 -2.87 6.42
C ASP A 911 35.37 -2.21 6.45
N PHE A 912 35.82 -1.83 7.65
CA PHE A 912 37.18 -1.32 7.82
C PHE A 912 38.20 -2.45 7.64
N PRO A 913 39.24 -2.25 6.82
CA PRO A 913 40.31 -3.22 6.67
C PRO A 913 40.94 -3.59 8.02
N ASN A 914 41.20 -4.89 8.24
CA ASN A 914 41.81 -5.45 9.44
C ASN A 914 41.02 -5.29 10.75
N VAL A 915 39.73 -4.92 10.69
CA VAL A 915 38.84 -4.86 11.86
C VAL A 915 37.89 -6.06 11.85
N ASN A 916 38.36 -7.18 12.40
CA ASN A 916 37.63 -8.46 12.42
C ASN A 916 36.87 -8.70 13.74
N GLU A 917 36.97 -7.78 14.70
CA GLU A 917 36.24 -7.88 15.98
C GLU A 917 34.91 -7.12 15.90
N THR A 918 33.92 -7.57 16.66
CA THR A 918 32.65 -6.84 16.80
C THR A 918 32.85 -5.60 17.66
N ARG A 919 31.94 -4.63 17.53
CA ARG A 919 31.95 -3.43 18.38
C ARG A 919 31.91 -3.75 19.86
N GLU A 920 31.11 -4.74 20.26
CA GLU A 920 30.99 -5.16 21.66
C GLU A 920 32.31 -5.74 22.18
N ILE A 921 32.99 -6.60 21.39
CA ILE A 921 34.30 -7.16 21.75
C ILE A 921 35.35 -6.05 21.90
N ILE A 922 35.38 -5.08 20.99
CA ILE A 922 36.28 -3.92 21.07
C ILE A 922 36.02 -3.14 22.38
N ILE A 923 34.76 -2.86 22.69
CA ILE A 923 34.39 -2.16 23.92
C ILE A 923 34.81 -2.95 25.16
N ASP A 924 34.57 -4.26 25.19
CA ASP A 924 34.87 -5.10 26.35
C ASP A 924 36.37 -5.27 26.58
N LYS A 925 37.14 -5.40 25.50
CA LYS A 925 38.59 -5.59 25.54
C LYS A 925 39.33 -4.32 25.95
N TYR A 926 38.91 -3.16 25.43
CA TYR A 926 39.68 -1.91 25.55
C TYR A 926 39.04 -0.86 26.48
N PHE A 927 37.72 -0.92 26.72
CA PHE A 927 36.96 0.15 27.38
C PHE A 927 36.03 -0.32 28.53
N THR A 928 36.19 -1.56 29.01
CA THR A 928 35.43 -2.07 30.18
C THR A 928 36.24 -2.00 31.48
N ASN A 929 37.51 -2.40 31.47
CA ASN A 929 38.38 -2.45 32.66
C ASN A 929 39.54 -1.43 32.66
N GLY A 930 39.56 -0.48 31.72
CA GLY A 930 40.59 0.54 31.57
C GLY A 930 40.31 1.89 32.28
N LYS A 931 41.27 2.82 32.17
CA LYS A 931 41.16 4.21 32.66
C LYS A 931 39.99 4.97 32.02
N TYR A 932 39.70 4.68 30.75
CA TYR A 932 38.61 5.25 29.97
C TYR A 932 37.54 4.18 29.74
N LYS A 933 36.27 4.54 29.95
CA LYS A 933 35.14 3.60 29.89
C LYS A 933 34.26 3.89 28.67
N LYS A 934 33.39 2.96 28.29
CA LYS A 934 32.45 3.14 27.17
C LYS A 934 31.62 4.45 27.21
N LEU A 935 31.28 4.95 28.39
CA LEU A 935 30.49 6.18 28.57
C LEU A 935 31.34 7.45 28.66
N THR A 936 32.67 7.32 28.66
CA THR A 936 33.60 8.45 28.63
C THR A 936 33.44 9.22 27.33
N TYR A 937 33.40 10.55 27.41
CA TYR A 937 33.41 11.40 26.23
C TYR A 937 34.82 11.53 25.65
N VAL A 938 34.93 11.77 24.34
CA VAL A 938 36.24 11.96 23.68
C VAL A 938 36.98 13.14 24.33
N TYR A 939 36.32 14.27 24.59
CA TYR A 939 36.93 15.40 25.31
C TYR A 939 37.48 15.02 26.70
N GLU A 940 36.84 14.09 27.42
CA GLU A 940 37.32 13.62 28.73
C GLU A 940 38.58 12.77 28.59
N ALA A 941 38.64 11.98 27.51
CA ALA A 941 39.79 11.15 27.20
C ALA A 941 41.05 12.00 26.95
N PHE A 942 40.87 13.15 26.28
CA PHE A 942 41.91 14.15 26.01
C PHE A 942 42.09 15.21 27.12
N GLY A 943 41.50 15.01 28.32
CA GLY A 943 41.84 15.77 29.54
C GLY A 943 40.78 16.75 30.07
N TYR A 944 39.67 17.00 29.38
CA TYR A 944 38.72 18.08 29.71
C TYR A 944 37.56 17.64 30.63
N LYS A 945 37.86 17.25 31.88
CA LYS A 945 36.90 16.60 32.81
C LYS A 945 35.68 17.43 33.29
N LYS A 946 35.59 18.74 33.00
CA LYS A 946 34.52 19.63 33.51
C LYS A 946 33.70 20.34 32.42
N LEU A 947 33.92 20.03 31.15
CA LEU A 947 33.33 20.74 30.01
C LEU A 947 31.79 20.80 30.06
N VAL A 948 31.11 19.65 30.21
CA VAL A 948 29.64 19.59 30.28
C VAL A 948 29.08 20.43 31.42
N THR A 949 29.79 20.54 32.56
CA THR A 949 29.36 21.36 33.69
C THR A 949 29.39 22.85 33.33
N HIS A 950 30.44 23.29 32.64
CA HIS A 950 30.55 24.67 32.15
C HIS A 950 29.49 24.97 31.10
N ILE A 951 29.34 24.13 30.07
CA ILE A 951 28.32 24.29 29.03
C ILE A 951 26.90 24.29 29.62
N ASN A 952 26.62 23.48 30.64
CA ASN A 952 25.31 23.49 31.31
C ASN A 952 25.05 24.77 32.12
N LYS A 953 26.09 25.43 32.66
CA LYS A 953 25.95 26.75 33.29
C LYS A 953 25.60 27.80 32.23
N ILE A 954 26.30 27.77 31.11
CA ILE A 954 26.06 28.66 29.97
C ILE A 954 24.65 28.45 29.43
N ARG A 955 24.21 27.20 29.23
CA ARG A 955 22.83 26.89 28.81
C ARG A 955 21.76 27.42 29.76
N LYS A 956 22.05 27.51 31.07
CA LYS A 956 21.13 28.09 32.05
C LYS A 956 21.12 29.63 32.01
N ALA A 957 22.27 30.25 31.77
CA ALA A 957 22.40 31.70 31.66
C ALA A 957 21.86 32.24 30.31
N HIS A 958 22.08 31.47 29.24
CA HIS A 958 21.75 31.80 27.84
C HIS A 958 20.86 30.72 27.21
N PRO A 959 19.65 30.45 27.77
CA PRO A 959 18.77 29.42 27.23
C PRO A 959 18.26 29.81 25.84
N CYS A 960 18.15 28.84 24.94
CA CYS A 960 17.44 29.04 23.68
C CYS A 960 16.02 29.58 23.95
N PRO A 961 15.59 30.66 23.27
CA PRO A 961 14.29 31.29 23.53
C PRO A 961 13.09 30.40 23.17
N PHE A 962 13.27 29.45 22.26
CA PHE A 962 12.20 28.56 21.78
C PHE A 962 12.03 27.33 22.68
N CYS A 963 13.09 26.55 22.91
CA CYS A 963 12.99 25.35 23.76
C CYS A 963 13.27 25.62 25.25
N LYS A 964 13.65 26.84 25.63
CA LYS A 964 13.98 27.22 27.01
C LYS A 964 15.04 26.29 27.64
N GLY A 965 16.08 25.96 26.87
CA GLY A 965 17.15 25.05 27.30
C GLY A 965 16.84 23.55 27.26
N LYS A 966 15.60 23.14 26.91
CA LYS A 966 15.18 21.73 26.88
C LYS A 966 15.70 20.93 25.68
N LYS A 967 16.35 21.58 24.70
CA LYS A 967 16.84 21.02 23.43
C LYS A 967 15.77 20.47 22.48
N VAL A 968 14.60 20.12 23.00
CA VAL A 968 13.43 19.64 22.27
C VAL A 968 12.22 20.51 22.57
N ILE A 969 11.28 20.53 21.64
CA ILE A 969 9.95 21.12 21.79
C ILE A 969 8.98 19.94 21.94
N SER A 970 8.22 19.92 23.02
CA SER A 970 7.21 18.89 23.31
C SER A 970 5.83 19.48 23.04
N GLU A 971 5.06 18.86 22.16
CA GLU A 971 3.63 19.11 22.08
C GLU A 971 2.92 18.37 23.22
N GLU A 972 2.11 19.09 24.00
CA GLU A 972 1.14 18.47 24.90
C GLU A 972 -0.20 18.42 24.17
N ASN A 973 -0.69 17.23 23.82
CA ASN A 973 -2.11 17.06 23.55
C ASN A 973 -2.62 15.68 23.99
N LEU A 974 -3.72 15.74 24.75
CA LEU A 974 -4.62 14.66 25.11
C LEU A 974 -5.33 14.13 23.85
N HIS A 975 -5.13 12.86 23.51
CA HIS A 975 -6.15 11.83 23.21
C HIS A 975 -5.51 10.66 22.43
N ASP A 976 -5.89 9.44 22.81
CA ASP A 976 -5.68 8.15 22.12
C ASP A 976 -4.25 7.65 21.90
N GLY A 977 -3.47 7.52 22.99
CA GLY A 977 -2.42 6.50 23.07
C GLY A 977 -1.21 6.65 22.14
N VAL A 978 -0.95 7.83 21.58
CA VAL A 978 0.25 8.12 20.79
C VAL A 978 1.37 8.69 21.68
N PHE A 979 2.61 8.25 21.43
CA PHE A 979 3.82 8.71 22.08
C PHE A 979 3.94 10.25 22.06
N LYS A 980 4.42 10.83 23.16
CA LYS A 980 4.85 12.24 23.24
C LYS A 980 5.92 12.50 22.17
N LEU A 981 5.54 13.09 21.04
CA LEU A 981 6.49 13.49 20.00
C LEU A 981 7.26 14.71 20.52
N THR A 982 8.54 14.50 20.82
CA THR A 982 9.48 15.58 21.10
C THR A 982 10.27 15.87 19.83
N ILE A 983 10.12 17.06 19.27
CA ILE A 983 10.86 17.47 18.06
C ILE A 983 12.14 18.19 18.52
N PRO A 984 13.32 17.87 17.98
CA PRO A 984 14.53 18.65 18.21
C PRO A 984 14.27 20.14 17.95
N CYS A 985 14.75 21.02 18.84
CA CYS A 985 14.58 22.45 18.68
C CYS A 985 15.39 22.93 17.48
N VAL A 986 14.71 23.18 16.37
CA VAL A 986 15.32 23.62 15.11
C VAL A 986 15.99 24.98 15.21
N SER A 987 15.50 25.87 16.08
CA SER A 987 16.11 27.19 16.28
C SER A 987 17.51 27.14 16.89
N CYS A 988 17.81 26.13 17.71
CA CYS A 988 19.12 25.99 18.33
C CYS A 988 19.82 24.70 17.91
N HIS A 989 19.30 23.99 16.91
CA HIS A 989 19.75 22.66 16.47
C HIS A 989 20.02 21.70 17.65
N ALA A 990 19.07 21.62 18.58
CA ALA A 990 19.16 20.81 19.81
C ALA A 990 20.33 21.12 20.78
N THR A 991 21.03 22.24 20.61
CA THR A 991 22.06 22.68 21.60
C THR A 991 21.42 23.15 22.91
N GLY A 992 20.22 23.73 22.82
CA GLY A 992 19.49 24.36 23.92
C GLY A 992 20.02 25.74 24.31
N ILE A 993 20.98 26.29 23.56
CA ILE A 993 21.68 27.54 23.84
C ILE A 993 21.32 28.55 22.74
N ASN A 994 21.23 29.84 23.07
CA ASN A 994 21.03 30.90 22.05
C ASN A 994 22.38 31.27 21.37
N GLU A 995 22.36 32.14 20.36
CA GLU A 995 23.58 32.52 19.62
C GLU A 995 24.67 33.17 20.48
N GLU A 996 24.30 33.96 21.49
CA GLU A 996 25.27 34.60 22.39
C GLU A 996 25.99 33.56 23.26
N GLY A 997 25.24 32.63 23.86
CA GLY A 997 25.80 31.56 24.68
C GLY A 997 26.65 30.57 23.88
N LEU A 998 26.38 30.42 22.58
CA LEU A 998 27.22 29.60 21.69
C LEU A 998 28.59 30.22 21.42
N LYS A 999 28.73 31.54 21.53
CA LYS A 999 29.99 32.28 21.34
C LYS A 999 30.79 32.46 22.64
N GLU A 1000 30.25 32.07 23.80
CA GLU A 1000 30.99 32.10 25.06
C GLU A 1000 32.16 31.10 25.03
N LEU A 1001 33.27 31.47 25.68
CA LEU A 1001 34.48 30.66 25.71
C LEU A 1001 34.53 29.75 26.94
N VAL A 1002 34.82 28.47 26.72
CA VAL A 1002 35.14 27.48 27.76
C VAL A 1002 36.50 26.87 27.43
N GLU A 1003 37.45 27.01 28.36
CA GLU A 1003 38.85 26.58 28.15
C GLU A 1003 39.50 27.24 26.91
N GLY A 1004 39.11 28.49 26.61
CA GLY A 1004 39.66 29.27 25.48
C GLY A 1004 39.00 29.01 24.12
N ILE A 1005 38.04 28.08 24.04
CA ILE A 1005 37.33 27.68 22.81
C ILE A 1005 35.83 27.97 22.97
N ASP A 1006 35.17 28.41 21.91
CA ASP A 1006 33.73 28.71 21.97
C ASP A 1006 32.87 27.45 22.13
N VAL A 1007 31.69 27.62 22.73
CA VAL A 1007 30.78 26.50 23.03
C VAL A 1007 30.28 25.79 21.77
N LEU A 1008 30.10 26.49 20.65
CA LEU A 1008 29.67 25.88 19.39
C LEU A 1008 30.71 24.87 18.89
N THR A 1009 31.99 25.28 18.89
CA THR A 1009 33.11 24.41 18.51
C THR A 1009 33.21 23.19 19.42
N TRP A 1010 32.95 23.33 20.72
CA TRP A 1010 32.88 22.16 21.61
C TRP A 1010 31.75 21.19 21.28
N LEU A 1011 30.57 21.70 20.91
CA LEU A 1011 29.37 20.88 20.67
C LEU A 1011 29.36 20.22 19.30
N THR A 1012 30.05 20.80 18.31
CA THR A 1012 29.95 20.40 16.89
C THR A 1012 31.30 20.15 16.22
N GLY A 1013 32.41 20.56 16.85
CA GLY A 1013 33.76 20.44 16.32
C GLY A 1013 34.39 19.06 16.54
N LYS A 1014 35.61 18.94 16.03
CA LYS A 1014 36.42 17.73 16.00
C LYS A 1014 37.62 17.85 16.95
N VAL A 1015 38.33 16.74 17.19
CA VAL A 1015 39.52 16.72 18.06
C VAL A 1015 40.56 17.78 17.64
N ARG A 1016 40.80 17.93 16.33
CA ARG A 1016 41.77 18.92 15.81
C ARG A 1016 41.40 20.38 16.09
N ASP A 1017 40.11 20.66 16.29
CA ASP A 1017 39.62 22.03 16.50
C ASP A 1017 39.82 22.46 17.96
N VAL A 1018 40.25 21.52 18.82
CA VAL A 1018 40.32 21.68 20.27
C VAL A 1018 41.69 21.29 20.84
N VAL A 1019 42.37 20.32 20.22
CA VAL A 1019 43.62 19.73 20.71
C VAL A 1019 44.75 19.99 19.71
N ASP A 1020 45.68 20.86 20.08
CA ASP A 1020 46.79 21.34 19.22
C ASP A 1020 47.77 20.23 18.79
N GLU A 1021 47.96 19.17 19.60
CA GLU A 1021 48.89 18.05 19.34
C GLU A 1021 48.17 16.71 19.11
N SER A 1022 47.12 16.70 18.28
CA SER A 1022 46.38 15.46 17.96
C SER A 1022 46.95 14.73 16.74
N SER A 1023 46.99 13.39 16.79
CA SER A 1023 47.42 12.58 15.64
C SER A 1023 46.42 12.71 14.48
N LYS A 1024 46.89 12.58 13.22
CA LYS A 1024 46.01 12.55 12.04
C LYS A 1024 44.92 11.45 12.10
N ALA A 1025 45.11 10.44 12.95
CA ALA A 1025 44.14 9.34 13.09
C ALA A 1025 42.90 9.74 13.90
N VAL A 1026 43.04 10.70 14.84
CA VAL A 1026 41.93 11.17 15.69
C VAL A 1026 41.41 12.56 15.31
N SER A 1027 42.11 13.28 14.42
CA SER A 1027 41.84 14.68 14.09
C SER A 1027 40.40 14.96 13.67
N ASP A 1028 39.76 14.03 12.97
CA ASP A 1028 38.41 14.19 12.42
C ASP A 1028 37.28 13.63 13.29
N ILE A 1029 37.61 13.11 14.48
CA ILE A 1029 36.64 12.51 15.40
C ILE A 1029 35.85 13.62 16.11
N PRO A 1030 34.51 13.54 16.22
CA PRO A 1030 33.72 14.49 17.00
C PRO A 1030 34.14 14.48 18.48
N ILE A 1031 34.48 15.66 19.01
CA ILE A 1031 35.07 15.78 20.35
C ILE A 1031 34.03 15.57 21.48
N PHE A 1032 32.75 15.79 21.16
CA PHE A 1032 31.63 15.73 22.11
C PHE A 1032 30.89 14.38 22.12
N ASP A 1033 31.32 13.43 21.28
CA ASP A 1033 30.75 12.08 21.27
C ASP A 1033 31.29 11.24 22.42
N ARG A 1034 30.54 10.22 22.82
CA ARG A 1034 31.06 9.18 23.75
C ARG A 1034 31.83 8.13 22.97
N ILE A 1035 32.78 7.47 23.63
CA ILE A 1035 33.51 6.34 23.04
C ILE A 1035 32.55 5.29 22.48
N ARG A 1036 31.48 4.97 23.21
CA ARG A 1036 30.43 4.04 22.75
C ARG A 1036 29.58 4.54 21.58
N GLU A 1037 29.76 5.76 21.07
CA GLU A 1037 29.02 6.35 19.93
C GLU A 1037 29.89 6.33 18.67
N LEU A 1038 31.21 6.36 18.82
CA LEU A 1038 32.19 6.24 17.75
C LEU A 1038 32.06 4.95 16.91
N ASN A 1039 32.47 5.00 15.64
CA ASN A 1039 32.62 3.80 14.82
C ASN A 1039 33.86 2.99 15.24
N LYS A 1040 34.01 1.75 14.74
CA LYS A 1040 35.10 0.85 15.14
C LYS A 1040 36.50 1.44 14.90
N ARG A 1041 36.71 2.10 13.75
CA ARG A 1041 37.99 2.73 13.41
C ARG A 1041 38.29 3.88 14.38
N ASP A 1042 37.32 4.74 14.65
CA ASP A 1042 37.49 5.88 15.55
C ASP A 1042 37.74 5.43 16.99
N MET A 1043 37.04 4.39 17.46
CA MET A 1043 37.31 3.79 18.77
C MET A 1043 38.75 3.29 18.88
N MET A 1044 39.24 2.56 17.88
CA MET A 1044 40.62 2.06 17.86
C MET A 1044 41.63 3.20 17.75
N ALA A 1045 41.38 4.20 16.91
CA ALA A 1045 42.25 5.38 16.78
C ALA A 1045 42.37 6.16 18.10
N VAL A 1046 41.25 6.33 18.82
CA VAL A 1046 41.26 6.94 20.16
C VAL A 1046 42.03 6.08 21.14
N TYR A 1047 41.82 4.76 21.16
CA TYR A 1047 42.55 3.85 22.04
C TYR A 1047 44.07 3.90 21.80
N GLU A 1048 44.51 3.73 20.54
CA GLU A 1048 45.92 3.76 20.15
C GLU A 1048 46.57 5.11 20.46
N SER A 1049 45.86 6.22 20.21
CA SER A 1049 46.36 7.56 20.53
C SER A 1049 46.52 7.77 22.04
N LEU A 1050 45.70 7.15 22.87
CA LEU A 1050 45.77 7.27 24.33
C LEU A 1050 46.84 6.36 24.95
N GLU A 1051 47.08 5.18 24.37
CA GLU A 1051 48.17 4.26 24.77
C GLU A 1051 49.56 4.81 24.38
N GLN A 1052 49.67 5.50 23.24
CA GLN A 1052 50.93 6.11 22.80
C GLN A 1052 51.34 7.35 23.61
N ASN A 1053 50.38 8.04 24.25
CA ASN A 1053 50.58 9.30 24.95
C ASN A 1053 50.73 9.18 26.49
N ASN A 1054 51.09 7.99 27.00
CA ASN A 1054 51.28 7.63 28.42
C ASN A 1054 51.28 8.77 29.46
#